data_AF-A0A1Y6LRV0-F1
#
_entry.id   AF-A0A1Y6LRV0-F1
#
_cell.length_a   1.000
_cell.length_b   1.000
_cell.length_c   1.000
_cell.angle_alpha   90.00
_cell.angle_beta   90.00
_cell.angle_gamma   90.00
#
_symmetry.space_group_name_H-M   'P 1'
#
loop_
_entity.id
_entity.type
_entity.pdbx_description
1 polymer ?
#
loop_
_entity_poly.entity_id
_entity_poly.type
_entity_poly.pdbx_seq_one_letter_code
_entity_poly.pdbx_strand_id
1 'polypeptide(L)'
;MEAPNWAQKFDSFLDQAEDNEDKAEWQSCLKDLQEALNICDTRPIPDKEQRRQQVLMKMGGLYRRFGRYDEAVVYLSGALDADSHVTALKRAAILGELGVLYRHKNDFVRAREVFSEQYLLAKETALVAEAEMCRAVGNEGMSAYNEHQQRRKCLKSENLRVRDMCGHDEESRVRINEEYRAKLLQDNSLLAYATIQIEERIARAQALQDRLAAGDMDEKLSRRYEQAARRRETIGLDRLSLCLIAAHNFDEAVKTTKEAMTKQKGMDPTVTALSRFFHGNALWCAGQQQAAQGVWNSTTGVCSPAMGLCKEPSSEHADYLELLADAGIDFDAYDEQGFSALDYAVLSRNQTATAANKDAERMIDILDRSLRKTLAADHERQMPQSTPQDAVQAVEAEVRQRHRQANVRRYYRNLLQEHLRPQLKNSLQYSHDCVRMLRQQYASYLDADIGRRQVFDWLYYVPYDDFRTLGHMPRPAERSVDSYRRLATRMDTSRAVGTSSADEDIFLVFFSYRWIGHNMPDDGANTQYSRMLNAVEALIFQRGLTAEHVGLWLDIACIDQEDVESRERGIDSLPMAVLQCDVMISLEDDEYYNRAWCAVEVRLMQELIGAYHKHERWSHRLLSGESTADGLLERSQEHSEVPITSLSVTVKGDLPKIDFLMRQSKLLGCSYVLWRNRLHRGREQHINDIMDLDHKEISYVVAGVATAANVSEAGREMILKWMLETQQKLLSPHSPTQQVPVESPTLQGWCAALAADQALLSLSTRCAIGLVLAICFLRTKSRGTLPATPAELSQTWELCYHALVTSEQTADFLLNPTRSAQGFLDTPLCSVNINGRIDFLFRFHVWLPDSQRGVTGWQLHSHQAAARSWVLAGSAVDNSYEVVESAREQATHSEHVPLWASAEQKELTRSYQTHRTSSKAVGTGIYVKASLRSTARYGRDASYVIPAGSYHLTEVPHDGFYATLFSFDAQQGYIADAGILGPVDGKDSVQNRYSGGSKACDLARLVETARGQEPEMLDDIY
;
A
#
# COMPACT_ATOMS: atom_id res chain seq x y z
N MET A 1 3.00 9.74 -29.63
CA MET A 1 2.70 9.98 -28.19
C MET A 1 1.66 11.07 -28.02
N GLU A 2 0.42 10.73 -27.70
CA GLU A 2 -0.51 11.72 -27.14
C GLU A 2 -0.01 12.13 -25.75
N ALA A 3 -0.01 13.43 -25.46
CA ALA A 3 0.43 13.92 -24.16
C ALA A 3 -0.40 13.28 -23.03
N PRO A 4 0.21 12.90 -21.88
CA PRO A 4 -0.54 12.36 -20.76
C PRO A 4 -1.67 13.32 -20.39
N ASN A 5 -2.90 12.81 -20.20
CA ASN A 5 -3.97 13.61 -19.64
C ASN A 5 -3.66 13.86 -18.15
N TRP A 6 -2.89 14.92 -17.90
CA TRP A 6 -2.41 15.30 -16.57
C TRP A 6 -3.57 15.61 -15.61
N ALA A 7 -4.73 16.03 -16.12
CA ALA A 7 -5.92 16.22 -15.30
C ALA A 7 -6.43 14.88 -14.75
N GLN A 8 -6.51 13.83 -15.57
CA GLN A 8 -6.88 12.49 -15.11
C GLN A 8 -5.89 11.91 -14.09
N LYS A 9 -4.58 12.12 -14.30
CA LYS A 9 -3.56 11.70 -13.32
C LYS A 9 -3.69 12.46 -11.99
N PHE A 10 -3.94 13.76 -12.05
CA PHE A 10 -4.23 14.56 -10.86
C PHE A 10 -5.45 14.00 -10.12
N ASP A 11 -6.55 13.74 -10.84
CA ASP A 11 -7.79 13.22 -10.25
C ASP A 11 -7.54 11.86 -9.59
N SER A 12 -6.76 10.98 -10.22
CA SER A 12 -6.37 9.70 -9.63
C SER A 12 -5.56 9.84 -8.33
N PHE A 13 -4.60 10.77 -8.26
CA PHE A 13 -3.83 10.98 -7.03
C PHE A 13 -4.71 11.60 -5.94
N LEU A 14 -5.61 12.50 -6.32
CA LEU A 14 -6.54 13.10 -5.38
C LEU A 14 -7.50 12.06 -4.81
N ASP A 15 -8.06 11.18 -5.64
CA ASP A 15 -8.93 10.07 -5.19
C ASP A 15 -8.17 9.13 -4.24
N GLN A 16 -6.91 8.78 -4.56
CA GLN A 16 -6.06 7.97 -3.67
C GLN A 16 -5.78 8.67 -2.33
N ALA A 17 -5.55 9.99 -2.36
CA ALA A 17 -5.38 10.78 -1.14
C ALA A 17 -6.67 10.78 -0.29
N GLU A 18 -7.85 10.84 -0.91
CA GLU A 18 -9.15 10.73 -0.20
C GLU A 18 -9.33 9.35 0.43
N ASP A 19 -9.05 8.28 -0.31
CA ASP A 19 -9.10 6.91 0.21
C ASP A 19 -8.15 6.68 1.39
N ASN A 20 -6.94 7.25 1.32
CA ASN A 20 -5.95 7.17 2.39
C ASN A 20 -6.37 8.03 3.60
N GLU A 21 -7.02 9.17 3.38
CA GLU A 21 -7.59 10.00 4.43
C GLU A 21 -8.69 9.25 5.20
N ASP A 22 -9.59 8.57 4.50
CA ASP A 22 -10.67 7.78 5.12
C ASP A 22 -10.15 6.56 5.89
N LYS A 23 -8.93 6.10 5.60
CA LYS A 23 -8.23 5.03 6.35
C LYS A 23 -7.32 5.56 7.46
N ALA A 24 -7.22 6.87 7.64
CA ALA A 24 -6.25 7.53 8.53
C ALA A 24 -4.78 7.16 8.25
N GLU A 25 -4.43 6.94 6.97
CA GLU A 25 -3.06 6.69 6.49
C GLU A 25 -2.38 8.00 6.08
N TRP A 26 -2.06 8.84 7.08
CA TRP A 26 -1.61 10.22 6.86
C TRP A 26 -0.35 10.34 6.00
N GLN A 27 0.57 9.37 6.08
CA GLN A 27 1.80 9.39 5.29
C GLN A 27 1.53 9.12 3.80
N SER A 28 0.72 8.11 3.48
CA SER A 28 0.30 7.81 2.11
C SER A 28 -0.53 8.94 1.53
N CYS A 29 -1.44 9.50 2.33
CA CYS A 29 -2.24 10.67 1.95
C CYS A 29 -1.33 11.87 1.59
N LEU A 30 -0.33 12.19 2.42
CA LEU A 30 0.62 13.27 2.14
C LEU A 30 1.37 13.03 0.83
N LYS A 31 1.85 11.80 0.61
CA LYS A 31 2.54 11.41 -0.62
C LYS A 31 1.69 11.71 -1.85
N ASP A 32 0.43 11.26 -1.88
CA ASP A 32 -0.44 11.42 -3.05
C ASP A 32 -0.80 12.89 -3.28
N LEU A 33 -0.99 13.68 -2.20
CA LEU A 33 -1.17 15.12 -2.30
C LEU A 33 0.07 15.84 -2.83
N GLN A 34 1.28 15.39 -2.48
CA GLN A 34 2.52 15.92 -3.05
C GLN A 34 2.62 15.62 -4.56
N GLU A 35 2.19 14.45 -5.02
CA GLU A 35 2.12 14.15 -6.46
C GLU A 35 1.11 15.06 -7.16
N ALA A 36 -0.08 15.22 -6.59
CA ALA A 36 -1.12 16.09 -7.13
C ALA A 36 -0.64 17.56 -7.20
N LEU A 37 0.01 18.07 -6.15
CA LEU A 37 0.59 19.42 -6.12
C LEU A 37 1.68 19.59 -7.18
N ASN A 38 2.57 18.59 -7.34
CA ASN A 38 3.61 18.64 -8.35
C ASN A 38 3.05 18.70 -9.78
N ILE A 39 1.95 17.97 -10.07
CA ILE A 39 1.26 18.08 -11.36
C ILE A 39 0.70 19.49 -11.54
N CYS A 40 0.03 20.05 -10.52
CA CYS A 40 -0.45 21.43 -10.58
C CYS A 40 0.68 22.41 -10.88
N ASP A 41 1.81 22.31 -10.18
CA ASP A 41 2.89 23.30 -10.29
C ASP A 41 3.64 23.18 -11.63
N THR A 42 3.86 21.97 -12.14
CA THR A 42 4.76 21.72 -13.28
C THR A 42 4.07 21.45 -14.62
N ARG A 43 2.78 21.11 -14.64
CA ARG A 43 2.07 20.68 -15.86
C ARG A 43 0.94 21.64 -16.24
N PRO A 44 0.64 21.79 -17.55
CA PRO A 44 -0.54 22.51 -17.99
C PRO A 44 -1.79 21.64 -17.78
N ILE A 45 -2.65 22.04 -16.85
CA ILE A 45 -3.94 21.39 -16.58
C ILE A 45 -5.08 22.43 -16.49
N PRO A 46 -6.31 22.08 -16.87
CA PRO A 46 -7.49 22.91 -16.64
C PRO A 46 -7.70 23.19 -15.15
N ASP A 47 -8.22 24.37 -14.82
CA ASP A 47 -8.59 24.79 -13.46
C ASP A 47 -7.45 24.65 -12.44
N LYS A 48 -6.20 24.87 -12.88
CA LYS A 48 -4.98 24.70 -12.09
C LYS A 48 -5.04 25.41 -10.73
N GLU A 49 -5.54 26.64 -10.67
CA GLU A 49 -5.69 27.42 -9.44
C GLU A 49 -6.65 26.74 -8.44
N GLN A 50 -7.82 26.32 -8.91
CA GLN A 50 -8.84 25.62 -8.10
C GLN A 50 -8.34 24.26 -7.60
N ARG A 51 -7.65 23.50 -8.45
CA ARG A 51 -7.04 22.20 -8.13
C ARG A 51 -5.92 22.37 -7.10
N ARG A 52 -5.06 23.37 -7.29
CA ARG A 52 -3.99 23.71 -6.36
C ARG A 52 -4.55 24.12 -5.00
N GLN A 53 -5.58 24.97 -4.96
CA GLN A 53 -6.27 25.33 -3.73
C GLN A 53 -6.78 24.09 -2.96
N GLN A 54 -7.42 23.14 -3.66
CA GLN A 54 -7.94 21.92 -3.03
C GLN A 54 -6.83 21.09 -2.38
N VAL A 55 -5.70 20.92 -3.06
CA VAL A 55 -4.55 20.18 -2.54
C VAL A 55 -3.94 20.90 -1.34
N LEU A 56 -3.73 22.21 -1.41
CA LEU A 56 -3.17 23.00 -0.30
C LEU A 56 -4.06 22.96 0.94
N MET A 57 -5.38 23.03 0.78
CA MET A 57 -6.33 22.90 1.89
C MET A 57 -6.18 21.53 2.59
N LYS A 58 -6.13 20.43 1.81
CA LYS A 58 -5.95 19.08 2.36
C LYS A 58 -4.58 18.91 3.04
N MET A 59 -3.52 19.46 2.44
CA MET A 59 -2.19 19.47 3.07
C MET A 59 -2.20 20.22 4.39
N GLY A 60 -2.85 21.38 4.47
CA GLY A 60 -3.04 22.12 5.72
C GLY A 60 -3.68 21.28 6.83
N GLY A 61 -4.73 20.52 6.49
CA GLY A 61 -5.36 19.57 7.41
C GLY A 61 -4.40 18.47 7.90
N LEU A 62 -3.59 17.89 7.01
CA LEU A 62 -2.60 16.87 7.37
C LEU A 62 -1.48 17.41 8.26
N TYR A 63 -0.90 18.57 7.92
CA TYR A 63 0.17 19.17 8.72
C TYR A 63 -0.33 19.53 10.13
N ARG A 64 -1.61 19.94 10.26
CA ARG A 64 -2.25 20.13 11.57
C ARG A 64 -2.30 18.82 12.36
N ARG A 65 -2.69 17.71 11.73
CA ARG A 65 -2.68 16.38 12.37
C ARG A 65 -1.27 15.94 12.78
N PHE A 66 -0.24 16.27 11.99
CA PHE A 66 1.16 16.06 12.37
C PHE A 66 1.69 17.00 13.47
N GLY A 67 0.86 17.85 14.07
CA GLY A 67 1.30 18.84 15.06
C GLY A 67 2.17 19.97 14.48
N ARG A 68 2.29 20.06 13.16
CA ARG A 68 3.08 21.08 12.45
C ARG A 68 2.21 22.28 12.11
N TYR A 69 1.78 22.98 13.15
CA TYR A 69 0.77 24.04 13.01
C TYR A 69 1.25 25.23 12.18
N ASP A 70 2.52 25.60 12.25
CA ASP A 70 3.01 26.77 11.53
C ASP A 70 3.08 26.48 10.02
N GLU A 71 3.52 25.27 9.64
CA GLU A 71 3.42 24.78 8.26
C GLU A 71 1.96 24.64 7.80
N ALA A 72 1.07 24.14 8.65
CA ALA A 72 -0.35 24.06 8.34
C ALA A 72 -0.96 25.44 8.04
N VAL A 73 -0.59 26.49 8.80
CA VAL A 73 -1.01 27.87 8.50
C VAL A 73 -0.51 28.30 7.12
N VAL A 74 0.76 28.04 6.78
CA VAL A 74 1.31 28.38 5.46
C VAL A 74 0.50 27.73 4.33
N TYR A 75 0.16 26.44 4.44
CA TYR A 75 -0.65 25.76 3.44
C TYR A 75 -2.10 26.29 3.36
N LEU A 76 -2.74 26.56 4.50
CA LEU A 76 -4.13 27.06 4.55
C LEU A 76 -4.23 28.51 4.05
N SER A 77 -3.29 29.38 4.40
CA SER A 77 -3.19 30.73 3.84
C SER A 77 -2.90 30.67 2.34
N GLY A 78 -1.97 29.82 1.91
CA GLY A 78 -1.71 29.58 0.50
C GLY A 78 -2.93 29.05 -0.27
N ALA A 79 -3.82 28.29 0.37
CA ALA A 79 -5.06 27.83 -0.23
C ALA A 79 -6.08 28.97 -0.43
N LEU A 80 -6.13 29.95 0.49
CA LEU A 80 -6.96 31.16 0.32
C LEU A 80 -6.45 32.04 -0.82
N ASP A 81 -5.13 32.13 -0.99
CA ASP A 81 -4.48 32.98 -1.99
C ASP A 81 -4.35 32.32 -3.37
N ALA A 82 -4.49 30.99 -3.46
CA ALA A 82 -4.25 30.22 -4.69
C ALA A 82 -5.28 30.44 -5.81
N ASP A 83 -6.48 30.91 -5.49
CA ASP A 83 -7.56 31.15 -6.44
C ASP A 83 -8.22 32.49 -6.09
N SER A 84 -8.21 33.45 -7.02
CA SER A 84 -8.82 34.77 -6.76
C SER A 84 -10.36 34.74 -6.70
N HIS A 85 -10.99 33.62 -7.07
CA HIS A 85 -12.43 33.41 -7.14
C HIS A 85 -12.89 32.27 -6.21
N VAL A 86 -12.31 32.17 -5.00
CA VAL A 86 -12.70 31.16 -4.00
C VAL A 86 -14.21 31.23 -3.72
N THR A 87 -14.90 30.11 -3.92
CA THR A 87 -16.32 30.02 -3.58
C THR A 87 -16.52 30.11 -2.06
N ALA A 88 -17.65 30.67 -1.62
CA ALA A 88 -17.96 30.78 -0.19
C ALA A 88 -17.90 29.43 0.55
N LEU A 89 -18.29 28.33 -0.10
CA LEU A 89 -18.18 26.98 0.44
C LEU A 89 -16.73 26.52 0.66
N LYS A 90 -15.84 26.75 -0.32
CA LYS A 90 -14.41 26.39 -0.17
C LYS A 90 -13.75 27.27 0.89
N ARG A 91 -14.08 28.57 0.92
CA ARG A 91 -13.61 29.49 1.97
C ARG A 91 -14.06 29.02 3.35
N ALA A 92 -15.32 28.62 3.51
CA ALA A 92 -15.83 28.06 4.75
C ALA A 92 -15.06 26.80 5.18
N ALA A 93 -14.74 25.88 4.26
CA ALA A 93 -13.94 24.69 4.55
C ALA A 93 -12.52 25.03 5.04
N ILE A 94 -11.85 26.00 4.39
CA ILE A 94 -10.51 26.47 4.80
C ILE A 94 -10.54 27.14 6.18
N LEU A 95 -11.53 28.01 6.44
CA LEU A 95 -11.75 28.63 7.75
C LEU A 95 -12.01 27.56 8.82
N GLY A 96 -12.72 26.49 8.48
CA GLY A 96 -12.94 25.36 9.37
C GLY A 96 -11.67 24.63 9.80
N GLU A 97 -10.64 24.55 8.96
CA GLU A 97 -9.32 24.02 9.37
C GLU A 97 -8.53 25.04 10.20
N LEU A 98 -8.53 26.33 9.80
CA LEU A 98 -7.87 27.40 10.54
C LEU A 98 -8.43 27.57 11.95
N GLY A 99 -9.76 27.50 12.12
CA GLY A 99 -10.41 27.57 13.43
C GLY A 99 -9.99 26.42 14.35
N VAL A 100 -9.86 25.20 13.81
CA VAL A 100 -9.39 24.04 14.61
C VAL A 100 -7.92 24.26 15.01
N LEU A 101 -7.11 24.82 14.12
CA LEU A 101 -5.72 25.15 14.40
C LEU A 101 -5.60 26.21 15.51
N TYR A 102 -6.38 27.28 15.47
CA TYR A 102 -6.40 28.27 16.56
C TYR A 102 -6.86 27.66 17.88
N ARG A 103 -7.88 26.79 17.85
CA ARG A 103 -8.34 26.05 19.04
C ARG A 103 -7.24 25.17 19.62
N HIS A 104 -6.50 24.45 18.78
CA HIS A 104 -5.36 23.62 19.20
C HIS A 104 -4.17 24.45 19.72
N LYS A 105 -4.00 25.70 19.24
CA LYS A 105 -3.06 26.68 19.80
C LYS A 105 -3.58 27.37 21.08
N ASN A 106 -4.73 26.96 21.61
CA ASN A 106 -5.43 27.56 22.75
C ASN A 106 -5.85 29.04 22.56
N ASP A 107 -5.94 29.51 21.31
CA ASP A 107 -6.50 30.83 20.97
C ASP A 107 -8.00 30.70 20.73
N PHE A 108 -8.75 30.46 21.82
CA PHE A 108 -10.18 30.15 21.75
C PHE A 108 -11.02 31.33 21.27
N VAL A 109 -10.58 32.56 21.52
CA VAL A 109 -11.29 33.77 21.05
C VAL A 109 -11.26 33.82 19.54
N ARG A 110 -10.07 33.78 18.94
CA ARG A 110 -9.91 33.79 17.48
C ARG A 110 -10.53 32.55 16.84
N ALA A 111 -10.43 31.38 17.48
CA ALA A 111 -11.09 30.17 16.98
C ALA A 111 -12.60 30.36 16.82
N ARG A 112 -13.29 30.93 17.83
CA ARG A 112 -14.73 31.21 17.74
C ARG A 112 -15.06 32.23 16.66
N GLU A 113 -14.30 33.32 16.55
CA GLU A 113 -14.50 34.33 15.49
C GLU A 113 -14.45 33.68 14.10
N VAL A 114 -13.46 32.82 13.87
CA VAL A 114 -13.29 32.09 12.61
C VAL A 114 -14.42 31.08 12.38
N PHE A 115 -14.89 30.36 13.42
CA PHE A 115 -16.03 29.46 13.29
C PHE A 115 -17.36 30.20 13.05
N SER A 116 -17.55 31.38 13.66
CA SER A 116 -18.71 32.22 13.37
C SER A 116 -18.68 32.71 11.90
N GLU A 117 -17.51 33.13 11.38
CA GLU A 117 -17.36 33.48 9.95
C GLU A 117 -17.65 32.27 9.04
N GLN A 118 -17.10 31.08 9.37
CA GLN A 118 -17.38 29.83 8.65
C GLN A 118 -18.89 29.55 8.59
N TYR A 119 -19.59 29.67 9.72
CA TYR A 119 -21.02 29.40 9.80
C TYR A 119 -21.84 30.36 8.93
N LEU A 120 -21.54 31.67 8.99
CA LEU A 120 -22.23 32.68 8.21
C LEU A 120 -22.04 32.45 6.70
N LEU A 121 -20.81 32.17 6.25
CA LEU A 121 -20.52 31.85 4.85
C LEU A 121 -21.22 30.56 4.39
N ALA A 122 -21.22 29.53 5.24
CA ALA A 122 -21.89 28.27 4.92
C ALA A 122 -23.41 28.46 4.79
N LYS A 123 -24.03 29.23 5.70
CA LYS A 123 -25.46 29.52 5.69
C LYS A 123 -25.95 30.18 4.38
N GLU A 124 -25.10 30.94 3.72
CA GLU A 124 -25.42 31.62 2.46
C GLU A 124 -25.45 30.69 1.22
N THR A 125 -25.00 29.43 1.33
CA THR A 125 -24.73 28.54 0.16
C THR A 125 -25.63 27.29 0.04
N ALA A 126 -26.75 27.23 0.76
CA ALA A 126 -27.77 26.16 0.70
C ALA A 126 -27.25 24.72 0.99
N LEU A 127 -28.00 23.68 0.61
CA LEU A 127 -27.93 22.27 1.10
C LEU A 127 -26.52 21.69 1.28
N VAL A 128 -25.61 22.01 0.36
CA VAL A 128 -24.21 21.52 0.33
C VAL A 128 -23.41 21.98 1.56
N ALA A 129 -23.84 23.06 2.22
CA ALA A 129 -23.15 23.72 3.30
C ALA A 129 -23.65 23.39 4.71
N GLU A 130 -24.76 22.64 4.85
CA GLU A 130 -25.26 22.17 6.17
C GLU A 130 -24.17 21.38 6.92
N ALA A 131 -23.39 20.64 6.13
CA ALA A 131 -22.15 20.00 6.50
C ALA A 131 -21.16 20.94 7.23
N GLU A 132 -20.84 22.08 6.61
CA GLU A 132 -19.91 23.05 7.16
C GLU A 132 -20.51 23.82 8.34
N MET A 133 -21.82 24.07 8.33
CA MET A 133 -22.52 24.65 9.49
C MET A 133 -22.42 23.74 10.72
N CYS A 134 -22.66 22.43 10.56
CA CYS A 134 -22.49 21.45 11.64
C CYS A 134 -21.05 21.46 12.20
N ARG A 135 -20.06 21.54 11.30
CA ARG A 135 -18.64 21.59 11.68
C ARG A 135 -18.34 22.87 12.48
N ALA A 136 -18.78 24.02 11.99
CA ALA A 136 -18.56 25.33 12.60
C ALA A 136 -19.13 25.40 14.01
N VAL A 137 -20.44 25.18 14.16
CA VAL A 137 -21.14 25.24 15.46
C VAL A 137 -20.54 24.26 16.45
N GLY A 138 -20.27 23.03 16.02
CA GLY A 138 -19.67 22.00 16.85
C GLY A 138 -18.26 22.32 17.36
N ASN A 139 -17.45 23.02 16.56
CA ASN A 139 -16.11 23.42 16.96
C ASN A 139 -16.09 24.73 17.75
N GLU A 140 -17.04 25.63 17.50
CA GLU A 140 -17.29 26.81 18.32
C GLU A 140 -17.68 26.40 19.75
N GLY A 141 -18.61 25.44 19.87
CA GLY A 141 -18.99 24.83 21.15
C GLY A 141 -17.79 24.20 21.88
N MET A 142 -16.94 23.46 21.17
CA MET A 142 -15.71 22.93 21.76
C MET A 142 -14.73 24.01 22.18
N SER A 143 -14.61 25.11 21.44
CA SER A 143 -13.74 26.23 21.82
C SER A 143 -14.22 26.88 23.12
N ALA A 144 -15.54 27.03 23.28
CA ALA A 144 -16.14 27.49 24.53
C ALA A 144 -15.94 26.49 25.68
N TYR A 145 -16.07 25.18 25.42
CA TYR A 145 -15.78 24.14 26.42
C TYR A 145 -14.30 24.13 26.84
N ASN A 146 -13.36 24.23 25.90
CA ASN A 146 -11.93 24.26 26.21
C ASN A 146 -11.57 25.52 27.00
N GLU A 147 -12.16 26.68 26.67
CA GLU A 147 -12.03 27.91 27.46
C GLU A 147 -12.60 27.75 28.87
N HIS A 148 -13.78 27.13 29.02
CA HIS A 148 -14.36 26.77 30.31
C HIS A 148 -13.41 25.91 31.16
N GLN A 149 -12.85 24.84 30.57
CA GLN A 149 -11.89 23.98 31.27
C GLN A 149 -10.64 24.75 31.73
N GLN A 150 -10.08 25.61 30.86
CA GLN A 150 -8.92 26.43 31.21
C GLN A 150 -9.23 27.41 32.33
N ARG A 151 -10.38 28.10 32.27
CA ARG A 151 -10.86 29.02 33.31
C ARG A 151 -11.07 28.28 34.64
N ARG A 152 -11.71 27.11 34.64
CA ARG A 152 -11.89 26.30 35.86
C ARG A 152 -10.59 25.87 36.50
N LYS A 153 -9.60 25.45 35.70
CA LYS A 153 -8.26 25.10 36.21
C LYS A 153 -7.60 26.32 36.87
N CYS A 154 -7.66 27.49 36.24
CA CYS A 154 -7.12 28.73 36.79
C CYS A 154 -7.83 29.16 38.08
N LEU A 155 -9.16 29.13 38.09
CA LEU A 155 -9.99 29.49 39.25
C LEU A 155 -9.72 28.61 40.47
N LYS A 156 -9.56 27.29 40.27
CA LYS A 156 -9.19 26.37 41.35
C LYS A 156 -7.82 26.72 41.96
N SER A 157 -6.83 27.00 41.12
CA SER A 157 -5.48 27.37 41.56
C SER A 157 -5.46 28.73 42.27
N GLU A 158 -6.16 29.73 41.72
CA GLU A 158 -6.31 31.06 42.32
C GLU A 158 -7.01 30.97 43.69
N ASN A 159 -8.10 30.20 43.81
CA ASN A 159 -8.81 30.01 45.07
C ASN A 159 -7.93 29.34 46.14
N LEU A 160 -7.14 28.32 45.76
CA LEU A 160 -6.20 27.66 46.67
C LEU A 160 -5.14 28.65 47.20
N ARG A 161 -4.49 29.39 46.29
CA ARG A 161 -3.47 30.39 46.64
C ARG A 161 -4.03 31.50 47.53
N VAL A 162 -5.22 32.00 47.22
CA VAL A 162 -5.83 33.09 47.99
C VAL A 162 -6.25 32.63 49.39
N ARG A 163 -6.72 31.37 49.53
CA ARG A 163 -6.97 30.75 50.84
C ARG A 163 -5.70 30.65 51.69
N ASP A 164 -4.57 30.34 51.07
CA ASP A 164 -3.28 30.24 51.77
C ASP A 164 -2.73 31.62 52.17
N MET A 165 -2.99 32.68 51.37
CA MET A 165 -2.47 34.03 51.64
C MET A 165 -3.31 34.85 52.63
N CYS A 166 -4.64 34.65 52.72
CA CYS A 166 -5.50 35.64 53.38
C CYS A 166 -5.54 35.61 54.92
N GLY A 167 -5.01 34.60 55.60
CA GLY A 167 -5.10 34.53 57.07
C GLY A 167 -6.53 34.74 57.61
N HIS A 168 -6.69 35.05 58.89
CA HIS A 168 -8.00 35.16 59.57
C HIS A 168 -8.79 36.47 59.30
N ASP A 169 -8.49 37.24 58.24
CA ASP A 169 -9.27 38.45 57.92
C ASP A 169 -10.59 38.11 57.21
N GLU A 170 -11.71 38.34 57.90
CA GLU A 170 -13.06 37.94 57.46
C GLU A 170 -13.54 38.78 56.26
N GLU A 171 -13.20 40.07 56.22
CA GLU A 171 -13.70 41.01 55.21
C GLU A 171 -13.06 40.79 53.83
N SER A 172 -11.75 40.54 53.79
CA SER A 172 -11.06 40.15 52.55
C SER A 172 -11.58 38.81 52.01
N ARG A 173 -11.90 37.83 52.88
CA ARG A 173 -12.46 36.54 52.47
C ARG A 173 -13.84 36.66 51.83
N VAL A 174 -14.71 37.56 52.32
CA VAL A 174 -16.04 37.79 51.74
C VAL A 174 -15.92 38.37 50.32
N ARG A 175 -15.15 39.44 50.14
CA ARG A 175 -14.94 40.07 48.81
C ARG A 175 -14.38 39.08 47.79
N ILE A 176 -13.36 38.30 48.18
CA ILE A 176 -12.75 37.27 47.33
C ILE A 176 -13.78 36.18 46.96
N ASN A 177 -14.62 35.75 47.90
CA ASN A 177 -15.65 34.75 47.62
C ASN A 177 -16.74 35.28 46.68
N GLU A 178 -17.08 36.56 46.77
CA GLU A 178 -18.03 37.20 45.83
C GLU A 178 -17.45 37.32 44.42
N GLU A 179 -16.21 37.77 44.28
CA GLU A 179 -15.50 37.80 42.99
C GLU A 179 -15.35 36.39 42.40
N TYR A 180 -15.01 35.40 43.23
CA TYR A 180 -14.92 34.00 42.82
C TYR A 180 -16.28 33.46 42.35
N ARG A 181 -17.38 33.79 43.04
CA ARG A 181 -18.75 33.42 42.63
C ARG A 181 -19.15 34.06 41.30
N ALA A 182 -18.82 35.33 41.08
CA ALA A 182 -19.10 36.02 39.81
C ALA A 182 -18.33 35.36 38.64
N LYS A 183 -17.04 35.08 38.84
CA LYS A 183 -16.22 34.34 37.85
C LYS A 183 -16.79 32.94 37.58
N LEU A 184 -17.29 32.23 38.62
CA LEU A 184 -17.93 30.91 38.47
C LEU A 184 -19.26 30.98 37.71
N LEU A 185 -20.05 32.03 37.90
CA LEU A 185 -21.31 32.23 37.18
C LEU A 185 -21.07 32.46 35.67
N GLN A 186 -20.07 33.29 35.35
CA GLN A 186 -19.64 33.51 33.98
C GLN A 186 -19.10 32.22 33.34
N ASP A 187 -18.33 31.43 34.09
CA ASP A 187 -17.80 30.14 33.65
C ASP A 187 -18.91 29.11 33.35
N ASN A 188 -19.94 29.04 34.20
CA ASN A 188 -21.12 28.20 33.95
C ASN A 188 -21.90 28.63 32.69
N SER A 189 -21.91 29.93 32.36
CA SER A 189 -22.54 30.41 31.13
C SER A 189 -21.79 29.93 29.88
N LEU A 190 -20.46 29.82 29.93
CA LEU A 190 -19.67 29.24 28.84
C LEU A 190 -19.98 27.75 28.64
N LEU A 191 -20.11 26.98 29.72
CA LEU A 191 -20.46 25.56 29.62
C LEU A 191 -21.85 25.37 29.02
N ALA A 192 -22.84 26.15 29.47
CA ALA A 192 -24.19 26.10 28.91
C ALA A 192 -24.21 26.45 27.41
N TYR A 193 -23.45 27.47 27.02
CA TYR A 193 -23.28 27.84 25.61
C TYR A 193 -22.63 26.71 24.80
N ALA A 194 -21.57 26.07 25.32
CA ALA A 194 -20.93 24.93 24.67
C ALA A 194 -21.89 23.76 24.45
N THR A 195 -22.70 23.42 25.47
CA THR A 195 -23.72 22.36 25.38
C THR A 195 -24.72 22.65 24.28
N ILE A 196 -25.30 23.87 24.25
CA ILE A 196 -26.29 24.27 23.24
C ILE A 196 -25.73 24.13 21.82
N GLN A 197 -24.50 24.59 21.59
CA GLN A 197 -23.88 24.49 20.26
C GLN A 197 -23.62 23.03 19.84
N ILE A 198 -23.18 22.18 20.77
CA ILE A 198 -22.96 20.76 20.45
C ILE A 198 -24.28 20.02 20.20
N GLU A 199 -25.34 20.34 20.94
CA GLU A 199 -26.70 19.82 20.70
C GLU A 199 -27.24 20.28 19.33
N GLU A 200 -27.04 21.56 18.96
CA GLU A 200 -27.41 22.06 17.64
C GLU A 200 -26.69 21.29 16.52
N ARG A 201 -25.39 21.02 16.68
CA ARG A 201 -24.64 20.19 15.72
C ARG A 201 -25.29 18.81 15.55
N ILE A 202 -25.64 18.13 16.65
CA ILE A 202 -26.25 16.80 16.61
C ILE A 202 -27.58 16.85 15.87
N ALA A 203 -28.45 17.80 16.25
CA ALA A 203 -29.77 17.97 15.64
C ALA A 203 -29.67 18.25 14.13
N ARG A 204 -28.74 19.10 13.68
CA ARG A 204 -28.51 19.36 12.26
C ARG A 204 -27.99 18.14 11.51
N ALA A 205 -27.07 17.38 12.11
CA ALA A 205 -26.53 16.18 11.50
C ALA A 205 -27.60 15.08 11.34
N GLN A 206 -28.51 14.96 12.31
CA GLN A 206 -29.68 14.06 12.22
C GLN A 206 -30.68 14.53 11.16
N ALA A 207 -31.04 15.81 11.17
CA ALA A 207 -31.93 16.38 10.16
C ALA A 207 -31.37 16.24 8.73
N LEU A 208 -30.04 16.34 8.55
CA LEU A 208 -29.40 16.09 7.27
C LEU A 208 -29.51 14.62 6.85
N GLN A 209 -29.32 13.67 7.77
CA GLN A 209 -29.51 12.24 7.49
C GLN A 209 -30.95 11.92 7.08
N ASP A 210 -31.93 12.45 7.81
CA ASP A 210 -33.36 12.23 7.50
C ASP A 210 -33.74 12.78 6.11
N ARG A 211 -33.21 13.96 5.75
CA ARG A 211 -33.44 14.57 4.44
C ARG A 211 -32.80 13.76 3.31
N LEU A 212 -31.60 13.23 3.52
CA LEU A 212 -30.89 12.40 2.54
C LEU A 212 -31.60 11.05 2.33
N ALA A 213 -32.18 10.49 3.39
CA ALA A 213 -32.99 9.27 3.30
C ALA A 213 -34.33 9.47 2.53
N ALA A 214 -34.81 10.72 2.41
CA ALA A 214 -36.11 11.06 1.84
C ALA A 214 -36.09 11.53 0.37
N GLY A 215 -34.93 11.60 -0.32
CA GLY A 215 -34.80 12.37 -1.56
C GLY A 215 -34.03 11.74 -2.74
N ASP A 216 -34.36 12.24 -3.94
CA ASP A 216 -33.99 11.82 -5.31
C ASP A 216 -32.60 12.37 -5.77
N MET A 217 -31.59 12.30 -4.89
CA MET A 217 -30.21 12.75 -5.18
C MET A 217 -29.40 11.62 -5.84
N ASP A 218 -28.35 12.00 -6.58
CA ASP A 218 -27.36 11.04 -7.10
C ASP A 218 -26.86 10.12 -5.97
N GLU A 219 -26.94 8.81 -6.21
CA GLU A 219 -26.75 7.78 -5.17
C GLU A 219 -25.35 7.82 -4.55
N LYS A 220 -24.31 8.18 -5.34
CA LYS A 220 -22.92 8.27 -4.87
C LYS A 220 -22.73 9.52 -4.02
N LEU A 221 -23.28 10.66 -4.45
CA LEU A 221 -23.24 11.91 -3.68
C LEU A 221 -24.00 11.77 -2.36
N SER A 222 -25.17 11.12 -2.39
CA SER A 222 -26.01 10.88 -1.22
C SER A 222 -25.27 10.07 -0.14
N ARG A 223 -24.62 8.96 -0.52
CA ARG A 223 -23.81 8.15 0.41
C ARG A 223 -22.67 8.94 1.05
N ARG A 224 -21.97 9.79 0.30
CA ARG A 224 -20.86 10.62 0.82
C ARG A 224 -21.35 11.62 1.87
N TYR A 225 -22.47 12.31 1.61
CA TYR A 225 -23.05 13.25 2.57
C TYR A 225 -23.66 12.54 3.78
N GLU A 226 -24.26 11.35 3.60
CA GLU A 226 -24.77 10.53 4.70
C GLU A 226 -23.65 10.11 5.65
N GLN A 227 -22.53 9.60 5.12
CA GLN A 227 -21.37 9.22 5.92
C GLN A 227 -20.77 10.42 6.65
N ALA A 228 -20.67 11.58 5.99
CA ALA A 228 -20.20 12.81 6.61
C ALA A 228 -21.15 13.30 7.73
N ALA A 229 -22.46 13.19 7.53
CA ALA A 229 -23.46 13.55 8.54
C ALA A 229 -23.39 12.62 9.76
N ARG A 230 -23.32 11.30 9.54
CA ARG A 230 -23.14 10.31 10.62
C ARG A 230 -21.84 10.52 11.40
N ARG A 231 -20.73 10.81 10.71
CA ARG A 231 -19.44 11.17 11.32
C ARG A 231 -19.61 12.41 12.22
N ARG A 232 -20.31 13.43 11.73
CA ARG A 232 -20.54 14.67 12.50
C ARG A 232 -21.44 14.47 13.70
N GLU A 233 -22.50 13.68 13.59
CA GLU A 233 -23.39 13.30 14.70
C GLU A 233 -22.59 12.59 15.79
N THR A 234 -21.81 11.58 15.41
CA THR A 234 -21.01 10.77 16.34
C THR A 234 -19.99 11.61 17.11
N ILE A 235 -19.22 12.44 16.41
CA ILE A 235 -18.29 13.38 17.06
C ILE A 235 -19.05 14.39 17.95
N GLY A 236 -20.29 14.75 17.59
CA GLY A 236 -21.15 15.59 18.41
C GLY A 236 -21.54 14.90 19.73
N LEU A 237 -22.03 13.67 19.67
CA LEU A 237 -22.39 12.86 20.84
C LEU A 237 -21.18 12.65 21.76
N ASP A 238 -20.04 12.30 21.18
CA ASP A 238 -18.78 12.15 21.92
C ASP A 238 -18.38 13.42 22.68
N ARG A 239 -18.48 14.58 22.02
CA ARG A 239 -18.16 15.88 22.63
C ARG A 239 -19.21 16.35 23.63
N LEU A 240 -20.48 16.01 23.41
CA LEU A 240 -21.56 16.32 24.36
C LEU A 240 -21.31 15.63 25.69
N SER A 241 -20.76 14.41 25.67
CA SER A 241 -20.38 13.68 26.88
C SER A 241 -19.43 14.49 27.78
N LEU A 242 -18.50 15.26 27.20
CA LEU A 242 -17.58 16.11 27.96
C LEU A 242 -18.30 17.23 28.71
N CYS A 243 -19.32 17.82 28.08
CA CYS A 243 -20.14 18.86 28.70
C CYS A 243 -21.02 18.28 29.81
N LEU A 244 -21.61 17.10 29.56
CA LEU A 244 -22.39 16.36 30.55
C LEU A 244 -21.55 15.97 31.77
N ILE A 245 -20.33 15.46 31.57
CA ILE A 245 -19.38 15.16 32.64
C ILE A 245 -19.03 16.43 33.44
N ALA A 246 -18.75 17.55 32.76
CA ALA A 246 -18.46 18.83 33.43
C ALA A 246 -19.65 19.38 34.23
N ALA A 247 -20.87 19.06 33.81
CA ALA A 247 -22.11 19.34 34.52
C ALA A 247 -22.48 18.28 35.58
N HIS A 248 -21.62 17.28 35.81
CA HIS A 248 -21.85 16.15 36.73
C HIS A 248 -23.05 15.25 36.37
N ASN A 249 -23.44 15.19 35.10
CA ASN A 249 -24.50 14.32 34.59
C ASN A 249 -23.90 13.05 33.94
N PHE A 250 -23.34 12.17 34.77
CA PHE A 250 -22.54 11.03 34.29
C PHE A 250 -23.36 9.95 33.59
N ASP A 251 -24.58 9.67 34.06
CA ASP A 251 -25.44 8.63 33.46
C ASP A 251 -25.86 8.99 32.04
N GLU A 252 -26.24 10.26 31.81
CA GLU A 252 -26.55 10.72 30.46
C GLU A 252 -25.29 10.71 29.59
N ALA A 253 -24.11 11.07 30.12
CA ALA A 253 -22.86 10.98 29.36
C ALA A 253 -22.54 9.56 28.89
N VAL A 254 -22.77 8.54 29.73
CA VAL A 254 -22.59 7.12 29.37
C VAL A 254 -23.58 6.72 28.28
N LYS A 255 -24.84 7.14 28.39
CA LYS A 255 -25.88 6.86 27.40
C LYS A 255 -25.57 7.51 26.05
N THR A 256 -25.18 8.79 26.04
CA THR A 256 -24.80 9.54 24.84
C THR A 256 -23.61 8.90 24.12
N THR A 257 -22.55 8.54 24.84
CA THR A 257 -21.38 7.87 24.23
C THR A 257 -21.68 6.46 23.76
N LYS A 258 -22.55 5.73 24.46
CA LYS A 258 -23.03 4.41 24.01
C LYS A 258 -23.77 4.50 22.67
N GLU A 259 -24.58 5.54 22.49
CA GLU A 259 -25.20 5.82 21.19
C GLU A 259 -24.16 6.09 20.10
N ALA A 260 -23.15 6.93 20.39
CA ALA A 260 -22.04 7.19 19.48
C ALA A 260 -21.30 5.90 19.06
N MET A 261 -21.10 4.98 20.01
CA MET A 261 -20.48 3.68 19.74
C MET A 261 -21.29 2.78 18.81
N THR A 262 -22.63 2.91 18.76
CA THR A 262 -23.46 2.13 17.80
C THR A 262 -23.34 2.62 16.36
N LYS A 263 -22.82 3.84 16.15
CA LYS A 263 -22.76 4.53 14.84
C LYS A 263 -21.39 4.41 14.16
N GLN A 264 -20.47 3.61 14.70
CA GLN A 264 -19.06 3.51 14.26
C GLN A 264 -18.81 2.75 12.95
N LYS A 265 -19.83 2.10 12.38
CA LYS A 265 -19.67 1.29 11.17
C LYS A 265 -19.18 2.15 9.99
N GLY A 266 -18.00 1.80 9.44
CA GLY A 266 -17.40 2.49 8.30
C GLY A 266 -16.75 3.83 8.64
N MET A 267 -16.44 4.10 9.91
CA MET A 267 -15.63 5.24 10.33
C MET A 267 -14.13 4.96 10.21
N ASP A 268 -13.34 6.02 10.07
CA ASP A 268 -11.88 5.90 10.11
C ASP A 268 -11.42 5.43 11.50
N PRO A 269 -10.29 4.69 11.60
CA PRO A 269 -9.84 4.11 12.86
C PRO A 269 -9.55 5.15 13.96
N THR A 270 -9.21 6.39 13.60
CA THR A 270 -8.89 7.44 14.58
C THR A 270 -10.16 7.94 15.25
N VAL A 271 -11.23 8.18 14.49
CA VAL A 271 -12.54 8.55 15.06
C VAL A 271 -13.05 7.45 15.98
N THR A 272 -12.97 6.18 15.57
CA THR A 272 -13.39 5.05 16.42
C THR A 272 -12.54 4.90 17.68
N ALA A 273 -11.24 5.22 17.63
CA ALA A 273 -10.38 5.26 18.81
C ALA A 273 -10.77 6.39 19.78
N LEU A 274 -11.09 7.57 19.26
CA LEU A 274 -11.56 8.71 20.06
C LEU A 274 -12.95 8.47 20.65
N SER A 275 -13.90 7.87 19.93
CA SER A 275 -15.21 7.49 20.51
C SER A 275 -15.05 6.48 21.64
N ARG A 276 -14.12 5.52 21.52
CA ARG A 276 -13.76 4.62 22.64
C ARG A 276 -13.16 5.38 23.81
N PHE A 277 -12.30 6.37 23.56
CA PHE A 277 -11.81 7.27 24.61
C PHE A 277 -12.97 7.91 25.37
N PHE A 278 -13.89 8.58 24.68
CA PHE A 278 -15.00 9.31 25.30
C PHE A 278 -15.96 8.38 26.04
N HIS A 279 -16.27 7.21 25.47
CA HIS A 279 -17.09 6.21 26.16
C HIS A 279 -16.44 5.70 27.44
N GLY A 280 -15.16 5.36 27.40
CA GLY A 280 -14.41 4.96 28.58
C GLY A 280 -14.32 6.09 29.62
N ASN A 281 -14.16 7.35 29.18
CA ASN A 281 -14.13 8.51 30.09
C ASN A 281 -15.48 8.72 30.81
N ALA A 282 -16.60 8.57 30.08
CA ALA A 282 -17.93 8.63 30.68
C ALA A 282 -18.14 7.50 31.71
N LEU A 283 -17.75 6.27 31.38
CA LEU A 283 -17.80 5.14 32.31
C LEU A 283 -16.92 5.37 33.55
N TRP A 284 -15.71 5.89 33.35
CA TRP A 284 -14.77 6.19 34.42
C TRP A 284 -15.35 7.22 35.39
N CYS A 285 -15.90 8.32 34.87
CA CYS A 285 -16.54 9.37 35.67
C CYS A 285 -17.82 8.87 36.38
N ALA A 286 -18.54 7.91 35.79
CA ALA A 286 -19.70 7.24 36.41
C ALA A 286 -19.30 6.18 37.46
N GLY A 287 -18.01 6.02 37.78
CA GLY A 287 -17.52 5.04 38.76
C GLY A 287 -17.40 3.61 38.21
N GLN A 288 -17.60 3.38 36.92
CA GLN A 288 -17.51 2.07 36.26
C GLN A 288 -16.09 1.80 35.73
N GLN A 289 -15.09 1.87 36.61
CA GLN A 289 -13.66 1.87 36.24
C GLN A 289 -13.21 0.64 35.45
N GLN A 290 -13.65 -0.57 35.84
CA GLN A 290 -13.30 -1.80 35.13
C GLN A 290 -13.85 -1.82 33.70
N ALA A 291 -15.08 -1.33 33.51
CA ALA A 291 -15.68 -1.23 32.18
C ALA A 291 -14.94 -0.19 31.31
N ALA A 292 -14.56 0.95 31.89
CA ALA A 292 -13.75 1.96 31.22
C ALA A 292 -12.40 1.40 30.74
N GLN A 293 -11.67 0.70 31.62
CA GLN A 293 -10.40 0.05 31.27
C GLN A 293 -10.58 -1.01 30.18
N GLY A 294 -11.64 -1.81 30.25
CA GLY A 294 -11.97 -2.80 29.21
C GLY A 294 -12.20 -2.17 27.83
N VAL A 295 -12.87 -1.01 27.78
CA VAL A 295 -13.07 -0.25 26.53
C VAL A 295 -11.75 0.33 26.01
N TRP A 296 -10.93 0.91 26.90
CA TRP A 296 -9.67 1.55 26.51
C TRP A 296 -8.59 0.55 26.06
N ASN A 297 -8.53 -0.65 26.66
CA ASN A 297 -7.59 -1.71 26.29
C ASN A 297 -8.08 -2.61 25.14
N SER A 298 -9.27 -2.38 24.61
CA SER A 298 -9.82 -3.21 23.52
C SER A 298 -8.97 -3.10 22.26
N THR A 299 -8.54 -4.26 21.74
CA THR A 299 -7.79 -4.42 20.48
C THR A 299 -8.67 -4.37 19.22
N THR A 300 -9.97 -4.11 19.39
CA THR A 300 -10.92 -4.05 18.27
C THR A 300 -10.63 -2.82 17.41
N GLY A 301 -10.25 -3.01 16.14
CA GLY A 301 -10.05 -1.89 15.21
C GLY A 301 -8.73 -1.13 15.39
N VAL A 302 -7.63 -1.87 15.52
CA VAL A 302 -6.19 -1.59 15.34
C VAL A 302 -5.56 -0.24 15.80
N CYS A 303 -6.25 0.89 15.84
CA CYS A 303 -5.82 2.14 16.49
C CYS A 303 -6.37 2.21 17.93
N SER A 304 -5.52 2.44 18.95
CA SER A 304 -5.94 2.59 20.36
C SER A 304 -6.34 4.03 20.69
N PRO A 305 -7.12 4.28 21.76
CA PRO A 305 -7.40 5.62 22.26
C PRO A 305 -6.15 6.49 22.45
N ALA A 306 -5.08 5.93 23.03
CA ALA A 306 -3.82 6.64 23.22
C ALA A 306 -3.16 7.04 21.89
N MET A 307 -3.17 6.15 20.89
CA MET A 307 -2.67 6.45 19.55
C MET A 307 -3.50 7.53 18.87
N GLY A 308 -4.83 7.45 18.96
CA GLY A 308 -5.75 8.44 18.38
C GLY A 308 -5.52 9.85 18.93
N LEU A 309 -5.25 9.97 20.23
CA LEU A 309 -4.88 11.24 20.87
C LEU A 309 -3.52 11.76 20.37
N CYS A 310 -2.53 10.87 20.23
CA CYS A 310 -1.18 11.24 19.77
C CYS A 310 -1.11 11.57 18.26
N LYS A 311 -2.09 11.12 17.47
CA LYS A 311 -2.25 11.47 16.04
C LYS A 311 -2.68 12.91 15.78
N GLU A 312 -3.12 13.64 16.81
CA GLU A 312 -3.42 15.06 16.75
C GLU A 312 -2.94 15.71 18.06
N PRO A 313 -1.64 15.99 18.23
CA PRO A 313 -1.12 16.55 19.49
C PRO A 313 -1.83 17.87 19.79
N SER A 314 -2.15 18.10 21.07
CA SER A 314 -2.72 19.35 21.60
C SER A 314 -2.75 19.29 23.13
N SER A 315 -2.81 20.44 23.80
CA SER A 315 -2.94 20.48 25.26
C SER A 315 -4.19 19.73 25.75
N GLU A 316 -5.29 19.76 24.99
CA GLU A 316 -6.51 19.02 25.27
C GLU A 316 -6.26 17.51 25.26
N HIS A 317 -5.65 17.00 24.18
CA HIS A 317 -5.37 15.58 24.07
C HIS A 317 -4.31 15.10 25.06
N ALA A 318 -3.36 15.96 25.45
CA ALA A 318 -2.40 15.64 26.52
C ALA A 318 -3.10 15.46 27.87
N ASP A 319 -4.13 16.27 28.18
CA ASP A 319 -4.93 16.08 29.39
C ASP A 319 -5.73 14.76 29.35
N TYR A 320 -6.26 14.39 28.18
CA TYR A 320 -6.94 13.10 27.98
C TYR A 320 -5.98 11.91 28.09
N LEU A 321 -4.74 12.06 27.61
CA LEU A 321 -3.71 11.04 27.72
C LEU A 321 -3.26 10.85 29.18
N GLU A 322 -3.18 11.94 29.96
CA GLU A 322 -2.91 11.87 31.40
C GLU A 322 -4.00 11.07 32.14
N LEU A 323 -5.27 11.24 31.78
CA LEU A 323 -6.36 10.44 32.36
C LEU A 323 -6.16 8.93 32.09
N LEU A 324 -5.77 8.57 30.87
CA LEU A 324 -5.49 7.17 30.53
C LEU A 324 -4.27 6.64 31.31
N ALA A 325 -3.25 7.46 31.48
CA ALA A 325 -2.04 7.12 32.25
C ALA A 325 -2.37 6.89 33.73
N ASP A 326 -3.19 7.74 34.33
CA ASP A 326 -3.66 7.61 35.71
C ASP A 326 -4.56 6.39 35.90
N ALA A 327 -5.31 6.02 34.87
CA ALA A 327 -6.12 4.80 34.85
C ALA A 327 -5.31 3.50 34.63
N GLY A 328 -4.00 3.59 34.43
CA GLY A 328 -3.12 2.45 34.23
C GLY A 328 -3.31 1.74 32.89
N ILE A 329 -3.67 2.49 31.84
CA ILE A 329 -3.84 1.96 30.49
C ILE A 329 -2.49 1.66 29.84
N ASP A 330 -2.44 0.54 29.12
CA ASP A 330 -1.25 0.13 28.40
C ASP A 330 -1.06 0.95 27.13
N PHE A 331 0.12 1.54 26.98
CA PHE A 331 0.50 2.38 25.85
C PHE A 331 1.47 1.69 24.88
N ASP A 332 1.88 0.46 25.16
CA ASP A 332 2.87 -0.30 24.36
C ASP A 332 2.25 -1.11 23.22
N ALA A 333 0.97 -0.89 22.92
CA ALA A 333 0.32 -1.44 21.74
C ALA A 333 0.86 -0.78 20.46
N TYR A 334 0.77 -1.51 19.34
CA TYR A 334 1.10 -1.02 17.99
C TYR A 334 -0.12 -1.11 17.09
N ASP A 335 -0.31 -0.10 16.25
CA ASP A 335 -1.42 -0.06 15.31
C ASP A 335 -1.15 -0.83 14.01
N GLU A 336 -2.11 -0.80 13.10
CA GLU A 336 -2.02 -1.48 11.81
C GLU A 336 -0.89 -0.94 10.95
N GLN A 337 -0.38 0.26 11.28
CA GLN A 337 0.73 0.95 10.62
C GLN A 337 2.09 0.60 11.28
N GLY A 338 2.09 -0.13 12.39
CA GLY A 338 3.28 -0.45 13.17
C GLY A 338 3.74 0.71 14.05
N PHE A 339 2.83 1.62 14.40
CA PHE A 339 3.12 2.76 15.28
C PHE A 339 2.41 2.61 16.63
N SER A 340 3.17 2.85 17.69
CA SER A 340 2.67 3.04 19.05
C SER A 340 2.22 4.49 19.27
N ALA A 341 1.59 4.76 20.41
CA ALA A 341 1.30 6.12 20.83
C ALA A 341 2.57 6.98 20.95
N LEU A 342 3.68 6.39 21.46
CA LEU A 342 4.98 7.05 21.55
C LEU A 342 5.51 7.44 20.17
N ASP A 343 5.37 6.56 19.16
CA ASP A 343 5.82 6.86 17.82
C ASP A 343 5.10 8.08 17.23
N TYR A 344 3.78 8.18 17.38
CA TYR A 344 3.00 9.32 16.90
C TYR A 344 3.36 10.62 17.62
N ALA A 345 3.58 10.56 18.94
CA ALA A 345 4.01 11.72 19.72
C ALA A 345 5.42 12.21 19.28
N VAL A 346 6.37 11.28 19.10
CA VAL A 346 7.72 11.59 18.61
C VAL A 346 7.69 12.12 17.18
N LEU A 347 6.89 11.53 16.28
CA LEU A 347 6.72 11.99 14.90
C LEU A 347 6.23 13.45 14.81
N SER A 348 5.37 13.84 15.75
CA SER A 348 4.79 15.19 15.80
C SER A 348 5.73 16.24 16.40
N ARG A 349 6.83 15.80 17.04
CA ARG A 349 7.85 16.69 17.61
C ARG A 349 8.63 17.40 16.50
N ASN A 350 8.57 18.73 16.48
CA ASN A 350 9.35 19.57 15.56
C ASN A 350 10.72 19.94 16.18
N GLN A 351 11.72 20.30 15.37
CA GLN A 351 13.02 20.76 15.86
C GLN A 351 13.00 22.24 16.29
N THR A 352 12.06 23.03 15.77
CA THR A 352 11.81 24.40 16.20
C THR A 352 10.94 24.40 17.46
N ALA A 353 11.33 25.11 18.50
CA ALA A 353 10.60 25.23 19.76
C ALA A 353 9.32 26.08 19.59
N THR A 354 8.33 25.58 18.86
CA THR A 354 7.01 26.20 18.70
C THR A 354 6.04 25.70 19.78
N ALA A 355 4.88 26.34 19.96
CA ALA A 355 3.90 25.93 20.96
C ALA A 355 3.39 24.48 20.76
N ALA A 356 3.29 24.02 19.51
CA ALA A 356 2.91 22.64 19.18
C ALA A 356 3.95 21.61 19.66
N ASN A 357 5.21 22.03 19.74
CA ASN A 357 6.29 21.20 20.24
C ASN A 357 6.12 20.91 21.74
N LYS A 358 5.57 21.86 22.52
CA LYS A 358 5.34 21.65 23.95
C LYS A 358 4.28 20.58 24.24
N ASP A 359 3.24 20.50 23.42
CA ASP A 359 2.18 19.51 23.60
C ASP A 359 2.67 18.10 23.22
N ALA A 360 3.44 17.97 22.13
CA ALA A 360 4.07 16.71 21.77
C ALA A 360 5.07 16.23 22.83
N GLU A 361 5.93 17.12 23.35
CA GLU A 361 6.87 16.80 24.44
C GLU A 361 6.13 16.41 25.72
N ARG A 362 5.06 17.12 26.08
CA ARG A 362 4.20 16.74 27.22
C ARG A 362 3.58 15.36 27.03
N MET A 363 3.11 15.04 25.83
CA MET A 363 2.58 13.70 25.54
C MET A 363 3.66 12.64 25.69
N ILE A 364 4.87 12.88 25.19
CA ILE A 364 6.03 12.00 25.38
C ILE A 364 6.29 11.75 26.87
N ASP A 365 6.33 12.80 27.70
CA ASP A 365 6.55 12.69 29.14
C ASP A 365 5.47 11.83 29.84
N ILE A 366 4.21 11.93 29.39
CA ILE A 366 3.10 11.11 29.90
C ILE A 366 3.29 9.65 29.51
N LEU A 367 3.58 9.39 28.23
CA LEU A 367 3.77 8.06 27.69
C LEU A 367 4.93 7.35 28.39
N ASP A 368 6.03 8.06 28.60
CA ASP A 368 7.21 7.54 29.28
C ASP A 368 6.95 7.14 30.73
N ARG A 369 6.18 7.95 31.47
CA ARG A 369 5.81 7.61 32.86
C ARG A 369 4.94 6.35 32.91
N SER A 370 3.97 6.23 32.01
CA SER A 370 3.12 5.03 31.94
C SER A 370 3.92 3.81 31.52
N LEU A 371 4.76 3.95 30.50
CA LEU A 371 5.61 2.88 29.99
C LEU A 371 6.57 2.37 31.08
N ARG A 372 7.21 3.27 31.85
CA ARG A 372 8.03 2.88 33.01
C ARG A 372 7.26 2.05 34.02
N LYS A 373 6.01 2.43 34.33
CA LYS A 373 5.16 1.67 35.27
C LYS A 373 4.87 0.26 34.75
N THR A 374 4.47 0.15 33.48
CA THR A 374 4.17 -1.15 32.84
C THR A 374 5.40 -2.05 32.81
N LEU A 375 6.54 -1.53 32.33
CA LEU A 375 7.78 -2.27 32.23
C LEU A 375 8.33 -2.69 33.60
N ALA A 376 8.18 -1.84 34.63
CA ALA A 376 8.56 -2.21 36.00
C ALA A 376 7.72 -3.39 36.51
N ALA A 377 6.40 -3.36 36.28
CA ALA A 377 5.51 -4.46 36.67
C ALA A 377 5.79 -5.75 35.88
N ASP A 378 6.19 -5.65 34.61
CA ASP A 378 6.61 -6.81 33.81
C ASP A 378 7.94 -7.38 34.29
N HIS A 379 8.92 -6.52 34.58
CA HIS A 379 10.22 -6.92 35.10
C HIS A 379 10.10 -7.63 36.45
N GLU A 380 9.30 -7.10 37.38
CA GLU A 380 9.05 -7.72 38.68
C GLU A 380 8.42 -9.12 38.53
N ARG A 381 7.49 -9.29 37.58
CA ARG A 381 6.87 -10.59 37.28
C ARG A 381 7.85 -11.59 36.67
N GLN A 382 8.74 -11.15 35.78
CA GLN A 382 9.68 -12.02 35.08
C GLN A 382 10.93 -12.34 35.90
N MET A 383 11.42 -11.38 36.69
CA MET A 383 12.67 -11.43 37.45
C MET A 383 12.44 -11.02 38.92
N PRO A 384 11.68 -11.79 39.70
CA PRO A 384 11.28 -11.42 41.07
C PRO A 384 12.45 -11.36 42.07
N GLN A 385 13.64 -11.84 41.70
CA GLN A 385 14.85 -11.79 42.54
C GLN A 385 15.83 -10.66 42.14
N SER A 386 15.46 -9.80 41.18
CA SER A 386 16.28 -8.65 40.79
C SER A 386 16.40 -7.64 41.93
N THR A 387 17.56 -6.98 42.05
CA THR A 387 17.68 -5.88 43.02
C THR A 387 16.88 -4.66 42.52
N PRO A 388 16.38 -3.78 43.40
CA PRO A 388 15.66 -2.58 42.97
C PRO A 388 16.48 -1.69 42.02
N GLN A 389 17.81 -1.66 42.18
CA GLN A 389 18.69 -0.88 41.33
C GLN A 389 18.84 -1.49 39.93
N ASP A 390 18.98 -2.81 39.85
CA ASP A 390 19.04 -3.52 38.56
C ASP A 390 17.72 -3.42 37.80
N ALA A 391 16.58 -3.52 38.52
CA ALA A 391 15.26 -3.37 37.94
C ALA A 391 15.05 -1.96 37.33
N VAL A 392 15.44 -0.91 38.04
CA VAL A 392 15.39 0.47 37.52
C VAL A 392 16.29 0.63 36.29
N GLN A 393 17.51 0.08 36.32
CA GLN A 393 18.41 0.16 35.17
C GLN A 393 17.87 -0.57 33.94
N ALA A 394 17.27 -1.75 34.13
CA ALA A 394 16.66 -2.53 33.05
C ALA A 394 15.45 -1.81 32.44
N VAL A 395 14.56 -1.26 33.28
CA VAL A 395 13.40 -0.48 32.82
C VAL A 395 13.84 0.76 32.04
N GLU A 396 14.80 1.53 32.56
CA GLU A 396 15.29 2.71 31.85
C GLU A 396 16.01 2.37 30.53
N ALA A 397 16.69 1.23 30.44
CA ALA A 397 17.28 0.76 29.20
C ALA A 397 16.20 0.46 28.14
N GLU A 398 15.13 -0.19 28.56
CA GLU A 398 14.01 -0.60 27.70
C GLU A 398 13.16 0.61 27.22
N VAL A 399 13.00 1.63 28.08
CA VAL A 399 12.40 2.93 27.70
C VAL A 399 13.29 3.68 26.70
N ARG A 400 14.61 3.74 26.95
CA ARG A 400 15.57 4.35 26.00
C ARG A 400 15.53 3.65 24.64
N GLN A 401 15.38 2.32 24.62
CA GLN A 401 15.27 1.56 23.39
C GLN A 401 14.00 1.90 22.58
N ARG A 402 12.83 1.99 23.23
CA ARG A 402 11.58 2.44 22.57
C ARG A 402 11.70 3.85 22.01
N HIS A 403 12.30 4.76 22.78
CA HIS A 403 12.58 6.12 22.32
C HIS A 403 13.51 6.17 21.12
N ARG A 404 14.60 5.40 21.16
CA ARG A 404 15.52 5.27 20.04
C ARG A 404 14.77 4.81 18.80
N GLN A 405 13.96 3.75 18.91
CA GLN A 405 13.17 3.22 17.79
C GLN A 405 12.17 4.24 17.24
N ALA A 406 11.45 4.97 18.10
CA ALA A 406 10.54 6.02 17.65
C ALA A 406 11.28 7.16 16.92
N ASN A 407 12.47 7.55 17.40
CA ASN A 407 13.31 8.54 16.72
C ASN A 407 13.86 8.04 15.38
N VAL A 408 14.29 6.77 15.31
CA VAL A 408 14.70 6.11 14.06
C VAL A 408 13.56 6.21 13.03
N ARG A 409 12.33 5.82 13.40
CA ARG A 409 11.16 5.88 12.51
C ARG A 409 10.85 7.30 12.06
N ARG A 410 10.94 8.27 12.95
CA ARG A 410 10.78 9.70 12.64
C ARG A 410 11.81 10.18 11.62
N TYR A 411 13.09 9.93 11.86
CA TYR A 411 14.15 10.39 10.98
C TYR A 411 14.10 9.71 9.62
N TYR A 412 13.78 8.42 9.55
CA TYR A 412 13.54 7.75 8.27
C TYR A 412 12.43 8.41 7.47
N ARG A 413 11.26 8.61 8.09
CA ARG A 413 10.11 9.23 7.41
C ARG A 413 10.47 10.61 6.87
N ASN A 414 11.12 11.45 7.67
CA ASN A 414 11.53 12.79 7.25
C ASN A 414 12.55 12.75 6.12
N LEU A 415 13.63 11.97 6.29
CA LEU A 415 14.71 11.86 5.30
C LEU A 415 14.21 11.32 3.96
N LEU A 416 13.50 10.18 3.98
CA LEU A 416 13.02 9.54 2.77
C LEU A 416 12.01 10.41 2.03
N GLN A 417 10.99 10.93 2.73
CA GLN A 417 9.87 11.60 2.07
C GLN A 417 10.14 13.08 1.77
N GLU A 418 10.87 13.79 2.63
CA GLU A 418 11.05 15.24 2.49
C GLU A 418 12.38 15.62 1.81
N HIS A 419 13.40 14.76 1.85
CA HIS A 419 14.73 15.08 1.33
C HIS A 419 15.16 14.22 0.13
N LEU A 420 15.07 12.89 0.22
CA LEU A 420 15.60 12.00 -0.82
C LEU A 420 14.64 11.77 -1.99
N ARG A 421 13.36 11.53 -1.70
CA ARG A 421 12.32 11.34 -2.73
C ARG A 421 12.24 12.49 -3.74
N PRO A 422 12.25 13.78 -3.35
CA PRO A 422 12.25 14.87 -4.32
C PRO A 422 13.43 14.81 -5.30
N GLN A 423 14.61 14.39 -4.85
CA GLN A 423 15.79 14.23 -5.71
C GLN A 423 15.63 13.05 -6.68
N LEU A 424 15.13 11.91 -6.21
CA LEU A 424 14.85 10.73 -7.03
C LEU A 424 13.90 11.01 -8.21
N LYS A 425 12.96 11.94 -8.03
CA LYS A 425 12.00 12.33 -9.07
C LYS A 425 12.55 13.22 -10.17
N ASN A 426 13.72 13.82 -9.98
CA ASN A 426 14.23 14.78 -10.95
C ASN A 426 14.67 14.06 -12.23
N SER A 427 13.81 14.13 -13.27
CA SER A 427 13.98 13.37 -14.51
C SER A 427 15.13 13.86 -15.40
N LEU A 428 15.75 15.00 -15.08
CA LEU A 428 16.76 15.64 -15.92
C LEU A 428 18.18 15.08 -15.73
N GLN A 429 18.39 14.21 -14.74
CA GLN A 429 19.73 13.74 -14.35
C GLN A 429 19.99 12.30 -14.80
N TYR A 430 21.22 12.03 -15.25
CA TYR A 430 21.70 10.67 -15.44
C TYR A 430 21.70 9.91 -14.10
N SER A 431 21.58 8.58 -14.14
CA SER A 431 21.47 7.72 -12.95
C SER A 431 22.56 8.00 -11.90
N HIS A 432 23.82 8.06 -12.34
CA HIS A 432 24.97 8.32 -11.46
C HIS A 432 24.94 9.73 -10.84
N ASP A 433 24.59 10.77 -11.63
CA ASP A 433 24.47 12.14 -11.11
C ASP A 433 23.38 12.26 -10.03
N CYS A 434 22.26 11.56 -10.24
CA CYS A 434 21.17 11.52 -9.27
C CYS A 434 21.63 10.88 -7.95
N VAL A 435 22.31 9.72 -8.01
CA VAL A 435 22.85 9.03 -6.84
C VAL A 435 23.89 9.90 -6.11
N ARG A 436 24.77 10.61 -6.83
CA ARG A 436 25.70 11.58 -6.24
C ARG A 436 24.97 12.68 -5.46
N MET A 437 23.88 13.22 -6.01
CA MET A 437 23.08 14.21 -5.30
C MET A 437 22.38 13.63 -4.06
N LEU A 438 21.98 12.36 -4.08
CA LEU A 438 21.45 11.68 -2.89
C LEU A 438 22.52 11.60 -1.79
N ARG A 439 23.78 11.32 -2.13
CA ARG A 439 24.90 11.32 -1.18
C ARG A 439 25.12 12.69 -0.54
N GLN A 440 25.13 13.75 -1.35
CA GLN A 440 25.27 15.13 -0.86
C GLN A 440 24.08 15.52 0.04
N GLN A 441 22.85 15.18 -0.37
CA GLN A 441 21.64 15.50 0.39
C GLN A 441 21.61 14.76 1.73
N TYR A 442 22.02 13.49 1.77
CA TYR A 442 22.12 12.71 3.01
C TYR A 442 23.17 13.28 3.95
N ALA A 443 24.37 13.59 3.43
CA ALA A 443 25.45 14.17 4.22
C ALA A 443 25.03 15.52 4.85
N SER A 444 24.43 16.41 4.05
CA SER A 444 23.88 17.68 4.52
C SER A 444 22.78 17.49 5.57
N TYR A 445 21.92 16.48 5.39
CA TYR A 445 20.90 16.13 6.37
C TYR A 445 21.50 15.71 7.72
N LEU A 446 22.59 14.95 7.74
CA LEU A 446 23.29 14.57 8.96
C LEU A 446 24.05 15.74 9.60
N ASP A 447 24.67 16.60 8.81
CA ASP A 447 25.42 17.76 9.32
C ASP A 447 24.52 18.76 10.04
N ALA A 448 23.29 18.95 9.54
CA ALA A 448 22.34 19.92 10.06
C ALA A 448 21.88 19.67 11.50
N ASP A 449 21.99 18.45 12.04
CA ASP A 449 21.54 18.13 13.40
C ASP A 449 22.31 16.96 14.03
N ILE A 450 22.91 17.22 15.20
CA ILE A 450 23.66 16.24 15.99
C ILE A 450 22.77 15.05 16.39
N GLY A 451 21.48 15.27 16.66
CA GLY A 451 20.53 14.21 16.98
C GLY A 451 20.31 13.23 15.84
N ARG A 452 20.51 13.64 14.57
CA ARG A 452 20.48 12.75 13.41
C ARG A 452 21.73 11.88 13.34
N ARG A 453 22.90 12.43 13.68
CA ARG A 453 24.19 11.71 13.78
C ARG A 453 24.25 10.71 14.94
N GLN A 454 23.41 10.90 15.95
CA GLN A 454 23.25 9.92 17.04
C GLN A 454 22.43 8.71 16.63
N VAL A 455 21.69 8.79 15.51
CA VAL A 455 20.83 7.71 15.02
C VAL A 455 21.38 7.07 13.75
N PHE A 456 21.86 7.87 12.82
CA PHE A 456 22.41 7.42 11.55
C PHE A 456 23.91 7.71 11.46
N ASP A 457 24.61 6.84 10.75
CA ASP A 457 26.03 6.92 10.45
C ASP A 457 26.28 7.47 9.04
N TRP A 458 27.52 7.84 8.77
CA TRP A 458 27.95 8.27 7.45
C TRP A 458 27.96 7.12 6.44
N LEU A 459 27.98 7.46 5.15
CA LEU A 459 28.24 6.47 4.11
C LEU A 459 29.74 6.15 4.11
N TYR A 460 30.08 4.86 4.20
CA TYR A 460 31.43 4.34 4.05
C TYR A 460 31.51 3.41 2.84
N TYR A 461 32.71 3.25 2.29
CA TYR A 461 32.98 2.28 1.24
C TYR A 461 34.41 1.73 1.35
N VAL A 462 34.64 0.54 0.81
CA VAL A 462 35.97 -0.05 0.64
C VAL A 462 36.39 0.15 -0.82
N PRO A 463 37.53 0.81 -1.11
CA PRO A 463 38.05 0.87 -2.47
C PRO A 463 38.26 -0.53 -3.05
N TYR A 464 37.85 -0.77 -4.30
CA TYR A 464 37.94 -2.10 -4.90
C TYR A 464 39.38 -2.63 -4.96
N ASP A 465 40.37 -1.77 -5.23
CA ASP A 465 41.78 -2.17 -5.25
C ASP A 465 42.30 -2.61 -3.87
N ASP A 466 41.88 -1.94 -2.80
CA ASP A 466 42.19 -2.36 -1.42
C ASP A 466 41.51 -3.70 -1.10
N PHE A 467 40.27 -3.91 -1.52
CA PHE A 467 39.56 -5.18 -1.32
C PHE A 467 40.24 -6.33 -2.08
N ARG A 468 40.61 -6.11 -3.34
CA ARG A 468 41.26 -7.10 -4.22
C ARG A 468 42.62 -7.55 -3.71
N THR A 469 43.38 -6.63 -3.09
CA THR A 469 44.71 -6.93 -2.54
C THR A 469 44.66 -7.65 -1.19
N LEU A 470 43.53 -7.61 -0.49
CA LEU A 470 43.38 -8.21 0.84
C LEU A 470 43.46 -9.75 0.80
N GLY A 471 42.88 -10.39 -0.22
CA GLY A 471 42.93 -11.85 -0.39
C GLY A 471 41.96 -12.66 0.49
N HIS A 472 41.12 -11.99 1.28
CA HIS A 472 40.08 -12.60 2.12
C HIS A 472 39.00 -11.56 2.45
N MET A 473 37.85 -11.99 3.00
CA MET A 473 36.85 -11.03 3.48
C MET A 473 37.40 -10.13 4.59
N PRO A 474 37.06 -8.82 4.59
CA PRO A 474 37.48 -7.89 5.64
C PRO A 474 37.14 -8.36 7.05
N ARG A 475 38.08 -8.14 7.96
CA ARG A 475 37.86 -8.28 9.40
C ARG A 475 37.41 -6.95 10.01
N PRO A 476 36.69 -6.98 11.15
CA PRO A 476 36.41 -5.78 11.92
C PRO A 476 37.66 -4.93 12.14
N ALA A 477 37.56 -3.61 11.86
CA ALA A 477 38.64 -2.63 12.03
C ALA A 477 39.95 -2.91 11.24
N GLU A 478 39.90 -3.78 10.24
CA GLU A 478 41.05 -4.06 9.37
C GLU A 478 41.50 -2.81 8.62
N ARG A 479 42.81 -2.74 8.35
CA ARG A 479 43.46 -1.58 7.74
C ARG A 479 43.97 -1.93 6.36
N SER A 480 43.93 -0.95 5.45
CA SER A 480 44.56 -1.08 4.12
C SER A 480 46.05 -1.36 4.28
N VAL A 481 46.55 -2.32 3.50
CA VAL A 481 47.93 -2.82 3.54
C VAL A 481 48.94 -1.71 3.22
N ASP A 482 48.55 -0.79 2.32
CA ASP A 482 49.45 0.24 1.78
C ASP A 482 49.43 1.56 2.55
N SER A 483 48.33 1.86 3.27
CA SER A 483 48.11 3.20 3.85
C SER A 483 47.98 3.26 5.37
N TYR A 484 47.93 2.11 6.07
CA TYR A 484 47.64 2.00 7.51
C TYR A 484 46.34 2.72 7.97
N ARG A 485 45.49 3.15 7.04
CA ARG A 485 44.15 3.70 7.29
C ARG A 485 43.13 2.57 7.46
N ARG A 486 41.99 2.84 8.09
CA ARG A 486 40.86 1.89 8.10
C ARG A 486 40.52 1.52 6.65
N LEU A 487 40.23 0.24 6.42
CA LEU A 487 39.89 -0.28 5.10
C LEU A 487 38.65 0.40 4.52
N ALA A 488 37.61 0.59 5.34
CA ALA A 488 36.46 1.39 4.97
C ALA A 488 36.76 2.88 5.12
N THR A 489 36.56 3.61 4.03
CA THR A 489 36.75 5.06 3.93
C THR A 489 35.39 5.76 4.00
N ARG A 490 35.30 6.84 4.78
CA ARG A 490 34.11 7.69 4.82
C ARG A 490 33.99 8.43 3.48
N MET A 491 32.82 8.34 2.85
CA MET A 491 32.49 9.11 1.65
C MET A 491 32.53 10.61 1.97
N ASP A 492 33.45 11.36 1.36
CA ASP A 492 33.52 12.81 1.51
C ASP A 492 32.79 13.52 0.36
N THR A 493 31.58 13.98 0.66
CA THR A 493 30.76 14.78 -0.25
C THR A 493 30.88 16.28 0.00
N SER A 494 31.79 16.71 0.88
CA SER A 494 31.97 18.11 1.24
C SER A 494 32.96 18.79 0.27
N ARG A 495 32.48 19.67 -0.60
CA ARG A 495 33.35 20.68 -1.24
C ARG A 495 32.63 21.93 -1.73
N ALA A 496 33.36 23.04 -1.64
CA ALA A 496 33.00 24.35 -2.17
C ALA A 496 32.81 24.29 -3.69
N VAL A 497 31.84 25.06 -4.18
CA VAL A 497 31.48 25.19 -5.60
C VAL A 497 32.72 25.33 -6.49
N GLY A 498 32.99 24.34 -7.36
CA GLY A 498 33.96 24.46 -8.46
C GLY A 498 35.14 23.46 -8.52
N THR A 499 35.26 22.48 -7.62
CA THR A 499 36.27 21.41 -7.72
C THR A 499 35.65 20.04 -7.48
N SER A 500 35.81 19.08 -8.40
CA SER A 500 35.42 17.68 -8.17
C SER A 500 36.24 17.09 -7.01
N SER A 501 35.60 16.39 -6.08
CA SER A 501 36.31 15.50 -5.17
C SER A 501 36.54 14.17 -5.88
N ALA A 502 37.65 13.47 -5.57
CA ALA A 502 37.88 12.13 -6.15
C ALA A 502 36.77 11.13 -5.74
N ASP A 503 36.11 11.36 -4.61
CA ASP A 503 34.99 10.57 -4.10
C ASP A 503 33.68 10.79 -4.89
N GLU A 504 33.52 11.92 -5.58
CA GLU A 504 32.33 12.22 -6.39
C GLU A 504 32.22 11.39 -7.66
N ASP A 505 33.33 10.81 -8.13
CA ASP A 505 33.42 9.97 -9.32
C ASP A 505 33.35 8.46 -8.97
N ILE A 506 33.20 8.10 -7.69
CA ILE A 506 33.15 6.71 -7.23
C ILE A 506 31.80 6.07 -7.60
N PHE A 507 31.88 4.99 -8.38
CA PHE A 507 30.79 4.08 -8.66
C PHE A 507 30.69 3.04 -7.53
N LEU A 508 29.63 3.13 -6.72
CA LEU A 508 29.48 2.37 -5.48
C LEU A 508 28.60 1.14 -5.67
N VAL A 509 29.16 -0.03 -5.38
CA VAL A 509 28.51 -1.34 -5.46
C VAL A 509 28.05 -1.77 -4.06
N PHE A 510 26.75 -1.95 -3.87
CA PHE A 510 26.19 -2.56 -2.67
C PHE A 510 26.18 -4.08 -2.79
N PHE A 511 26.86 -4.79 -1.90
CA PHE A 511 26.74 -6.24 -1.83
C PHE A 511 25.70 -6.66 -0.80
N SER A 512 24.70 -7.43 -1.26
CA SER A 512 23.77 -8.14 -0.39
C SER A 512 24.10 -9.64 -0.42
N TYR A 513 24.41 -10.21 0.75
CA TYR A 513 24.94 -11.58 0.85
C TYR A 513 24.69 -12.20 2.23
N ARG A 514 24.91 -13.53 2.32
CA ARG A 514 24.80 -14.32 3.54
C ARG A 514 26.14 -14.46 4.25
N TRP A 515 26.10 -14.42 5.58
CA TRP A 515 27.24 -14.78 6.43
C TRP A 515 27.27 -16.29 6.61
N ILE A 516 28.23 -16.97 5.96
CA ILE A 516 28.26 -18.43 5.86
C ILE A 516 29.25 -19.11 6.84
N GLY A 517 30.12 -18.36 7.52
CA GLY A 517 31.15 -18.92 8.40
C GLY A 517 30.90 -18.77 9.90
N HIS A 518 29.80 -19.31 10.42
CA HIS A 518 29.51 -19.35 11.88
C HIS A 518 29.86 -18.03 12.63
N ASN A 519 29.08 -16.98 12.41
CA ASN A 519 29.32 -15.58 12.86
C ASN A 519 30.43 -14.82 12.11
N MET A 520 30.96 -15.37 11.02
CA MET A 520 31.81 -14.66 10.07
C MET A 520 31.09 -14.51 8.72
N PRO A 521 31.38 -13.43 7.96
CA PRO A 521 30.79 -13.20 6.65
C PRO A 521 31.15 -14.30 5.65
N ASP A 522 32.27 -14.99 5.83
CA ASP A 522 32.79 -15.99 4.92
C ASP A 522 33.21 -17.27 5.62
N ASP A 523 33.28 -18.36 4.87
CA ASP A 523 33.76 -19.66 5.33
C ASP A 523 35.30 -19.77 5.26
N GLY A 524 35.85 -20.90 5.72
CA GLY A 524 37.29 -21.16 5.66
C GLY A 524 37.84 -21.33 4.24
N ALA A 525 36.99 -21.36 3.21
CA ALA A 525 37.36 -21.49 1.81
C ALA A 525 37.32 -20.15 1.05
N ASN A 526 37.00 -19.04 1.73
CA ASN A 526 36.86 -17.71 1.14
C ASN A 526 35.82 -17.67 0.00
N THR A 527 34.72 -18.41 0.14
CA THR A 527 33.68 -18.53 -0.88
C THR A 527 33.03 -17.19 -1.21
N GLN A 528 32.60 -16.40 -0.22
CA GLN A 528 31.97 -15.10 -0.46
C GLN A 528 32.97 -14.08 -1.04
N TYR A 529 34.20 -14.03 -0.52
CA TYR A 529 35.25 -13.17 -1.06
C TYR A 529 35.48 -13.44 -2.56
N SER A 530 35.61 -14.70 -2.93
CA SER A 530 35.87 -15.11 -4.30
C SER A 530 34.68 -14.80 -5.22
N ARG A 531 33.45 -15.02 -4.75
CA ARG A 531 32.22 -14.63 -5.46
C ARG A 531 32.12 -13.12 -5.66
N MET A 532 32.43 -12.33 -4.64
CA MET A 532 32.41 -10.86 -4.74
C MET A 532 33.41 -10.38 -5.78
N LEU A 533 34.65 -10.87 -5.76
CA LEU A 533 35.65 -10.49 -6.76
C LEU A 533 35.19 -10.82 -8.18
N ASN A 534 34.75 -12.06 -8.41
CA ASN A 534 34.25 -12.50 -9.71
C ASN A 534 33.09 -11.62 -10.20
N ALA A 535 32.15 -11.27 -9.30
CA ALA A 535 31.03 -10.39 -9.61
C ALA A 535 31.47 -8.95 -9.93
N VAL A 536 32.37 -8.34 -9.15
CA VAL A 536 32.84 -6.97 -9.43
C VAL A 536 33.62 -6.91 -10.74
N GLU A 537 34.50 -7.89 -11.01
CA GLU A 537 35.28 -7.95 -12.24
C GLU A 537 34.38 -8.10 -13.47
N ALA A 538 33.37 -8.97 -13.39
CA ALA A 538 32.37 -9.11 -14.44
C ALA A 538 31.58 -7.80 -14.65
N LEU A 539 31.20 -7.11 -13.56
CA LEU A 539 30.50 -5.83 -13.65
C LEU A 539 31.38 -4.74 -14.30
N ILE A 540 32.65 -4.61 -13.86
CA ILE A 540 33.63 -3.65 -14.40
C ILE A 540 33.76 -3.85 -15.91
N PHE A 541 33.91 -5.10 -16.35
CA PHE A 541 34.01 -5.45 -17.76
C PHE A 541 32.73 -5.11 -18.53
N GLN A 542 31.56 -5.53 -18.04
CA GLN A 542 30.29 -5.32 -18.73
C GLN A 542 29.85 -3.85 -18.80
N ARG A 543 30.27 -3.02 -17.83
CA ARG A 543 29.94 -1.60 -17.74
C ARG A 543 31.03 -0.66 -18.25
N GLY A 544 32.22 -1.17 -18.56
CA GLY A 544 33.36 -0.36 -18.95
C GLY A 544 33.83 0.60 -17.85
N LEU A 545 33.79 0.16 -16.60
CA LEU A 545 34.21 0.96 -15.44
C LEU A 545 35.74 0.94 -15.30
N THR A 546 36.29 1.91 -14.58
CA THR A 546 37.71 1.91 -14.17
C THR A 546 37.81 1.43 -12.73
N ALA A 547 38.67 0.43 -12.46
CA ALA A 547 38.82 -0.19 -11.15
C ALA A 547 39.09 0.83 -10.01
N GLU A 548 39.91 1.84 -10.27
CA GLU A 548 40.25 2.92 -9.32
C GLU A 548 39.02 3.75 -8.87
N HIS A 549 37.95 3.77 -9.67
CA HIS A 549 36.71 4.48 -9.38
C HIS A 549 35.59 3.56 -8.88
N VAL A 550 35.89 2.30 -8.53
CA VAL A 550 34.90 1.38 -7.96
C VAL A 550 35.07 1.28 -6.46
N GLY A 551 33.98 1.56 -5.74
CA GLY A 551 33.88 1.36 -4.29
C GLY A 551 32.90 0.24 -3.96
N LEU A 552 33.14 -0.48 -2.86
CA LEU A 552 32.28 -1.56 -2.38
C LEU A 552 31.67 -1.18 -1.02
N TRP A 553 30.36 -1.29 -0.91
CA TRP A 553 29.67 -1.25 0.38
C TRP A 553 29.48 -2.68 0.88
N LEU A 554 30.11 -3.00 2.00
CA LEU A 554 30.10 -4.31 2.65
C LEU A 554 29.68 -4.13 4.11
N ASP A 555 28.65 -4.82 4.57
CA ASP A 555 28.15 -4.70 5.95
C ASP A 555 29.25 -4.93 7.01
N ILE A 556 30.13 -5.92 6.82
CA ILE A 556 31.23 -6.23 7.75
C ILE A 556 32.25 -5.10 7.89
N ALA A 557 32.49 -4.32 6.82
CA ALA A 557 33.53 -3.30 6.80
C ALA A 557 32.96 -1.88 6.99
N CYS A 558 31.76 -1.62 6.44
CA CYS A 558 31.13 -0.31 6.41
C CYS A 558 30.22 -0.05 7.63
N ILE A 559 29.90 -1.09 8.42
CA ILE A 559 29.27 -0.95 9.74
C ILE A 559 30.31 -1.32 10.80
N ASP A 560 30.43 -0.49 11.84
CA ASP A 560 31.32 -0.79 12.97
C ASP A 560 30.85 -2.07 13.67
N GLN A 561 31.72 -3.08 13.76
CA GLN A 561 31.39 -4.38 14.35
C GLN A 561 31.83 -4.49 15.81
N GLU A 562 32.68 -3.57 16.27
CA GLU A 562 33.31 -3.61 17.59
C GLU A 562 32.48 -2.83 18.63
N ASP A 563 32.08 -1.61 18.29
CA ASP A 563 31.30 -0.76 19.18
C ASP A 563 29.80 -0.98 18.98
N VAL A 564 29.09 -1.35 20.05
CA VAL A 564 27.66 -1.71 19.99
C VAL A 564 26.80 -0.54 19.52
N GLU A 565 27.04 0.67 20.04
CA GLU A 565 26.24 1.85 19.67
C GLU A 565 26.47 2.24 18.21
N SER A 566 27.73 2.21 17.75
CA SER A 566 28.11 2.48 16.36
C SER A 566 27.57 1.41 15.41
N ARG A 567 27.60 0.14 15.81
CA ARG A 567 26.99 -0.96 15.04
C ARG A 567 25.51 -0.72 14.83
N GLU A 568 24.78 -0.40 15.89
CA GLU A 568 23.35 -0.14 15.78
C GLU A 568 23.05 1.06 14.87
N ARG A 569 23.83 2.15 14.94
CA ARG A 569 23.69 3.30 14.02
C ARG A 569 23.96 2.91 12.57
N GLY A 570 24.97 2.07 12.31
CA GLY A 570 25.25 1.55 10.97
C GLY A 570 24.12 0.67 10.43
N ILE A 571 23.57 -0.23 11.26
CA ILE A 571 22.39 -1.04 10.92
C ILE A 571 21.18 -0.13 10.66
N ASP A 572 20.96 0.88 11.50
CA ASP A 572 19.92 1.91 11.30
C ASP A 572 20.18 2.74 10.02
N SER A 573 21.37 2.72 9.44
CA SER A 573 21.68 3.48 8.21
C SER A 573 21.61 2.65 6.93
N LEU A 574 21.44 1.32 7.06
CA LEU A 574 21.45 0.38 5.95
C LEU A 574 20.52 0.78 4.78
N PRO A 575 19.24 1.16 4.98
CA PRO A 575 18.40 1.60 3.88
C PRO A 575 18.95 2.85 3.18
N MET A 576 19.58 3.77 3.93
CA MET A 576 20.18 4.97 3.34
C MET A 576 21.45 4.63 2.55
N ALA A 577 22.21 3.61 2.97
CA ALA A 577 23.33 3.12 2.20
C ALA A 577 22.87 2.56 0.84
N VAL A 578 21.82 1.73 0.82
CA VAL A 578 21.22 1.19 -0.41
C VAL A 578 20.81 2.32 -1.37
N LEU A 579 20.13 3.38 -0.89
CA LEU A 579 19.71 4.52 -1.72
C LEU A 579 20.89 5.27 -2.36
N GLN A 580 22.05 5.27 -1.71
CA GLN A 580 23.25 5.99 -2.10
C GLN A 580 24.22 5.17 -2.95
N CYS A 581 23.95 3.88 -3.17
CA CYS A 581 24.74 3.02 -4.06
C CYS A 581 24.21 3.10 -5.50
N ASP A 582 25.11 2.96 -6.47
CA ASP A 582 24.75 2.99 -7.90
C ASP A 582 24.10 1.68 -8.35
N VAL A 583 24.59 0.58 -7.78
CA VAL A 583 24.15 -0.78 -8.13
C VAL A 583 24.14 -1.68 -6.90
N MET A 584 23.23 -2.64 -6.90
CA MET A 584 23.24 -3.76 -5.96
C MET A 584 23.64 -5.05 -6.66
N ILE A 585 24.54 -5.81 -6.04
CA ILE A 585 24.82 -7.20 -6.40
C ILE A 585 24.33 -8.10 -5.27
N SER A 586 23.41 -9.01 -5.59
CA SER A 586 22.94 -10.06 -4.69
C SER A 586 23.72 -11.35 -4.93
N LEU A 587 24.38 -11.88 -3.91
CA LEU A 587 25.00 -13.20 -3.96
C LEU A 587 23.94 -14.26 -3.63
N GLU A 588 23.25 -14.73 -4.67
CA GLU A 588 22.10 -15.62 -4.52
C GLU A 588 22.54 -17.07 -4.32
N ASP A 589 21.93 -17.73 -3.35
CA ASP A 589 21.95 -19.17 -3.10
C ASP A 589 20.54 -19.60 -2.64
N ASP A 590 20.31 -20.91 -2.47
CA ASP A 590 18.98 -21.45 -2.13
C ASP A 590 18.42 -20.93 -0.80
N GLU A 591 19.27 -20.41 0.08
CA GLU A 591 18.88 -19.92 1.39
C GLU A 591 18.94 -18.37 1.51
N TYR A 592 19.32 -17.66 0.45
CA TYR A 592 19.49 -16.20 0.44
C TYR A 592 18.19 -15.47 0.78
N TYR A 593 17.09 -15.87 0.13
CA TYR A 593 15.78 -15.26 0.33
C TYR A 593 15.11 -15.62 1.66
N ASN A 594 15.71 -16.49 2.48
CA ASN A 594 15.19 -16.81 3.81
C ASN A 594 15.59 -15.77 4.87
N ARG A 595 16.45 -14.78 4.55
CA ARG A 595 16.91 -13.75 5.51
C ARG A 595 16.12 -12.46 5.40
N ALA A 596 15.64 -11.99 6.55
CA ALA A 596 14.78 -10.82 6.59
C ALA A 596 15.46 -9.50 6.17
N TRP A 597 16.71 -9.27 6.56
CA TRP A 597 17.44 -8.05 6.19
C TRP A 597 17.78 -7.98 4.68
N CYS A 598 18.24 -9.09 4.10
CA CYS A 598 18.48 -9.18 2.65
C CYS A 598 17.19 -8.94 1.85
N ALA A 599 16.05 -9.45 2.33
CA ALA A 599 14.73 -9.18 1.74
C ALA A 599 14.37 -7.68 1.75
N VAL A 600 14.69 -6.95 2.82
CA VAL A 600 14.47 -5.50 2.92
C VAL A 600 15.33 -4.74 1.91
N GLU A 601 16.63 -5.04 1.84
CA GLU A 601 17.58 -4.42 0.91
C GLU A 601 17.11 -4.61 -0.55
N VAL A 602 16.81 -5.87 -0.90
CA VAL A 602 16.26 -6.26 -2.20
C VAL A 602 14.98 -5.49 -2.51
N ARG A 603 14.05 -5.42 -1.55
CA ARG A 603 12.77 -4.74 -1.78
C ARG A 603 12.97 -3.26 -2.03
N LEU A 604 13.81 -2.62 -1.21
CA LEU A 604 14.11 -1.21 -1.35
C LEU A 604 14.70 -0.90 -2.73
N MET A 605 15.65 -1.73 -3.18
CA MET A 605 16.25 -1.59 -4.51
C MET A 605 15.22 -1.80 -5.63
N GLN A 606 14.32 -2.78 -5.50
CA GLN A 606 13.24 -2.99 -6.46
C GLN A 606 12.28 -1.79 -6.56
N GLU A 607 11.94 -1.15 -5.43
CA GLU A 607 11.11 0.05 -5.42
C GLU A 607 11.81 1.22 -6.10
N LEU A 608 13.12 1.38 -5.88
CA LEU A 608 13.92 2.41 -6.54
C LEU A 608 13.98 2.20 -8.06
N ILE A 609 14.25 0.97 -8.49
CA ILE A 609 14.28 0.58 -9.91
C ILE A 609 12.92 0.79 -10.56
N GLY A 610 11.85 0.31 -9.93
CA GLY A 610 10.50 0.34 -10.50
C GLY A 610 9.88 1.74 -10.56
N ALA A 611 10.17 2.59 -9.57
CA ALA A 611 9.57 3.92 -9.49
C ALA A 611 10.38 5.03 -10.15
N TYR A 612 11.73 4.93 -10.14
CA TYR A 612 12.61 6.02 -10.57
C TYR A 612 13.56 5.64 -11.70
N HIS A 613 13.83 4.35 -11.89
CA HIS A 613 14.77 3.83 -12.91
C HIS A 613 16.19 4.42 -12.81
N LYS A 614 16.60 4.86 -11.61
CA LYS A 614 17.94 5.45 -11.34
C LYS A 614 18.96 4.44 -10.81
N HIS A 615 18.51 3.28 -10.36
CA HIS A 615 19.36 2.25 -9.76
C HIS A 615 19.34 0.98 -10.59
N GLU A 616 20.23 0.05 -10.26
CA GLU A 616 20.30 -1.25 -10.89
C GLU A 616 20.53 -2.37 -9.89
N ARG A 617 20.09 -3.58 -10.28
CA ARG A 617 20.33 -4.80 -9.53
C ARG A 617 20.87 -5.89 -10.43
N TRP A 618 21.83 -6.63 -9.89
CA TRP A 618 22.46 -7.79 -10.48
C TRP A 618 22.43 -8.95 -9.49
N SER A 619 22.40 -10.16 -10.02
CA SER A 619 22.42 -11.41 -9.26
C SER A 619 23.64 -12.22 -9.67
N HIS A 620 24.41 -12.70 -8.70
CA HIS A 620 25.53 -13.61 -8.91
C HIS A 620 25.17 -15.00 -8.38
N ARG A 621 25.26 -16.02 -9.23
CA ARG A 621 24.98 -17.42 -8.88
C ARG A 621 26.16 -18.30 -9.28
N LEU A 622 26.50 -19.28 -8.45
CA LEU A 622 27.53 -20.27 -8.78
C LEU A 622 27.04 -21.19 -9.90
N LEU A 623 27.92 -21.52 -10.84
CA LEU A 623 27.61 -22.42 -11.96
C LEU A 623 27.56 -23.91 -11.55
N SER A 624 28.22 -24.28 -10.46
CA SER A 624 28.17 -25.61 -9.85
C SER A 624 28.37 -25.52 -8.34
N GLY A 625 27.81 -26.48 -7.58
CA GLY A 625 27.97 -26.55 -6.12
C GLY A 625 29.40 -26.89 -5.65
N GLU A 626 30.31 -27.22 -6.57
CA GLU A 626 31.71 -27.55 -6.29
C GLU A 626 32.67 -26.37 -6.52
N SER A 627 32.24 -25.31 -7.23
CA SER A 627 33.06 -24.13 -7.49
C SER A 627 32.87 -23.08 -6.41
N THR A 628 33.98 -22.49 -5.94
CA THR A 628 33.97 -21.41 -4.94
C THR A 628 33.95 -20.01 -5.57
N ALA A 629 34.10 -19.89 -6.91
CA ALA A 629 34.32 -18.60 -7.57
C ALA A 629 33.64 -18.45 -8.95
N ASP A 630 33.52 -19.52 -9.73
CA ASP A 630 32.98 -19.45 -11.09
C ASP A 630 31.46 -19.33 -11.04
N GLY A 631 30.99 -18.09 -11.16
CA GLY A 631 29.58 -17.77 -11.17
C GLY A 631 29.18 -16.91 -12.36
N LEU A 632 27.88 -16.91 -12.65
CA LEU A 632 27.27 -16.07 -13.65
C LEU A 632 26.71 -14.82 -12.97
N LEU A 633 27.13 -13.65 -13.48
CA LEU A 633 26.56 -12.37 -13.09
C LEU A 633 25.52 -11.93 -14.14
N GLU A 634 24.27 -11.86 -13.71
CA GLU A 634 23.14 -11.47 -14.56
C GLU A 634 22.46 -10.22 -14.05
N ARG A 635 22.01 -9.36 -14.96
CA ARG A 635 21.20 -8.21 -14.60
C ARG A 635 19.79 -8.69 -14.28
N SER A 636 19.31 -8.43 -13.08
CA SER A 636 17.97 -8.82 -12.66
C SER A 636 16.92 -7.97 -13.41
N GLN A 637 16.09 -8.60 -14.26
CA GLN A 637 15.07 -7.90 -15.06
C GLN A 637 13.66 -7.93 -14.43
N GLU A 638 13.45 -8.66 -13.33
CA GLU A 638 12.14 -8.93 -12.76
C GLU A 638 11.96 -8.40 -11.32
N HIS A 639 10.74 -7.97 -11.01
CA HIS A 639 10.26 -7.81 -9.64
C HIS A 639 10.01 -9.20 -9.03
N SER A 640 11.05 -9.90 -8.56
CA SER A 640 10.85 -11.13 -7.79
C SER A 640 10.12 -10.80 -6.48
N GLU A 641 8.92 -11.35 -6.27
CA GLU A 641 8.19 -11.23 -5.00
C GLU A 641 8.95 -12.03 -3.93
N VAL A 642 9.51 -11.34 -2.93
CA VAL A 642 10.09 -12.00 -1.76
C VAL A 642 8.95 -12.39 -0.80
N PRO A 643 8.77 -13.68 -0.44
CA PRO A 643 7.77 -14.09 0.54
C PRO A 643 8.19 -13.62 1.94
N ILE A 644 7.55 -12.57 2.44
CA ILE A 644 7.97 -11.87 3.67
C ILE A 644 7.58 -12.60 4.95
N THR A 645 6.56 -13.46 4.90
CA THR A 645 5.91 -14.04 6.08
C THR A 645 6.63 -15.27 6.67
N SER A 646 7.65 -15.80 5.98
CA SER A 646 8.44 -16.97 6.41
C SER A 646 9.92 -16.63 6.67
N LEU A 647 10.28 -15.35 6.69
CA LEU A 647 11.68 -14.91 6.77
C LEU A 647 12.26 -15.18 8.16
N SER A 648 13.42 -15.85 8.18
CA SER A 648 14.22 -16.04 9.37
C SER A 648 14.90 -14.71 9.75
N VAL A 649 14.79 -14.36 11.04
CA VAL A 649 15.55 -13.27 11.67
C VAL A 649 16.60 -13.88 12.58
N THR A 650 17.84 -13.40 12.49
CA THR A 650 18.92 -13.77 13.41
C THR A 650 18.61 -13.30 14.83
N VAL A 651 17.93 -12.14 14.95
CA VAL A 651 17.48 -11.56 16.22
C VAL A 651 15.96 -11.36 16.16
N LYS A 652 15.19 -12.06 17.02
CA LYS A 652 13.72 -11.96 17.04
C LYS A 652 13.20 -10.52 17.25
N GLY A 653 13.97 -9.70 17.97
CA GLY A 653 13.66 -8.29 18.21
C GLY A 653 13.70 -7.39 16.97
N ASP A 654 14.24 -7.85 15.84
CA ASP A 654 14.31 -7.06 14.60
C ASP A 654 13.00 -7.03 13.81
N LEU A 655 12.05 -7.94 14.10
CA LEU A 655 10.82 -8.07 13.30
C LEU A 655 10.01 -6.77 13.17
N PRO A 656 9.74 -5.99 14.25
CA PRO A 656 9.04 -4.71 14.11
C PRO A 656 9.80 -3.68 13.27
N LYS A 657 11.15 -3.71 13.33
CA LYS A 657 12.02 -2.82 12.55
C LYS A 657 11.97 -3.17 11.07
N ILE A 658 12.04 -4.46 10.75
CA ILE A 658 11.92 -4.97 9.38
C ILE A 658 10.55 -4.62 8.80
N ASP A 659 9.45 -4.85 9.54
CA ASP A 659 8.10 -4.51 9.07
C ASP A 659 7.95 -3.01 8.78
N PHE A 660 8.47 -2.16 9.69
CA PHE A 660 8.53 -0.71 9.47
C PHE A 660 9.30 -0.34 8.20
N LEU A 661 10.51 -0.87 8.02
CA LEU A 661 11.35 -0.58 6.85
C LEU A 661 10.72 -1.05 5.54
N MET A 662 10.05 -2.21 5.55
CA MET A 662 9.32 -2.70 4.38
C MET A 662 8.18 -1.76 3.98
N ARG A 663 7.48 -1.18 4.95
CA ARG A 663 6.43 -0.19 4.68
C ARG A 663 7.01 1.12 4.15
N GLN A 664 8.10 1.61 4.74
CA GLN A 664 8.77 2.83 4.26
C GLN A 664 9.35 2.65 2.85
N SER A 665 9.89 1.47 2.54
CA SER A 665 10.34 1.12 1.18
C SER A 665 9.20 1.24 0.16
N LYS A 666 7.99 0.78 0.51
CA LYS A 666 6.80 0.92 -0.35
C LYS A 666 6.34 2.37 -0.51
N LEU A 667 6.49 3.20 0.54
CA LEU A 667 6.17 4.62 0.44
C LEU A 667 7.11 5.35 -0.52
N LEU A 668 8.35 4.90 -0.68
CA LEU A 668 9.26 5.40 -1.71
C LEU A 668 8.80 5.07 -3.13
N GLY A 669 8.09 3.97 -3.37
CA GLY A 669 7.57 3.60 -4.69
C GLY A 669 6.33 4.39 -5.16
N CYS A 670 5.80 4.10 -6.36
CA CYS A 670 4.65 4.81 -6.94
C CYS A 670 3.26 4.21 -6.65
N SER A 671 3.13 2.99 -6.09
CA SER A 671 1.82 2.30 -5.97
C SER A 671 1.63 1.65 -4.59
N TYR A 672 0.92 2.32 -3.67
CA TYR A 672 0.66 1.81 -2.30
C TYR A 672 -0.64 0.97 -2.18
N VAL A 673 -1.57 1.09 -3.13
CA VAL A 673 -2.97 0.63 -2.97
C VAL A 673 -3.19 -0.89 -3.13
N LEU A 674 -2.29 -1.64 -3.78
CA LEU A 674 -2.56 -3.04 -4.18
C LEU A 674 -2.33 -4.13 -3.11
N TRP A 675 -1.85 -3.81 -1.90
CA TRP A 675 -1.31 -4.85 -1.01
C TRP A 675 -1.98 -5.01 0.37
N ARG A 676 -2.78 -4.04 0.86
CA ARG A 676 -3.34 -4.08 2.23
C ARG A 676 -4.31 -5.25 2.49
N ASN A 677 -4.83 -5.92 1.45
CA ASN A 677 -5.65 -7.13 1.61
C ASN A 677 -4.86 -8.38 2.09
N ARG A 678 -3.52 -8.33 2.18
CA ARG A 678 -2.68 -9.51 2.45
C ARG A 678 -2.11 -9.65 3.87
N LEU A 679 -2.23 -8.67 4.77
CA LEU A 679 -1.54 -8.67 6.08
C LEU A 679 -2.23 -9.44 7.23
N HIS A 680 -3.43 -9.99 7.04
CA HIS A 680 -4.21 -10.61 8.13
C HIS A 680 -4.26 -12.15 8.18
N ARG A 681 -3.34 -12.88 7.53
CA ARG A 681 -3.35 -14.36 7.62
C ARG A 681 -1.95 -14.91 7.86
N GLY A 682 -1.49 -14.83 9.10
CA GLY A 682 -0.34 -15.58 9.61
C GLY A 682 -0.80 -16.87 10.29
N ARG A 683 -0.69 -18.00 9.59
CA ARG A 683 -0.49 -19.38 10.11
C ARG A 683 -0.36 -20.33 8.92
N GLU A 684 0.80 -20.94 8.79
CA GLU A 684 1.24 -21.75 7.64
C GLU A 684 0.70 -23.18 7.62
N GLN A 685 0.80 -23.79 6.42
CA GLN A 685 0.83 -25.20 6.05
C GLN A 685 -0.46 -25.98 5.71
N HIS A 686 -1.66 -25.48 6.01
CA HIS A 686 -2.93 -26.07 5.48
C HIS A 686 -3.66 -25.22 4.43
N ILE A 687 -3.09 -24.08 4.02
CA ILE A 687 -3.78 -23.01 3.28
C ILE A 687 -3.72 -23.13 1.74
N ASN A 688 -2.92 -24.03 1.17
CA ASN A 688 -2.63 -24.02 -0.28
C ASN A 688 -3.83 -24.34 -1.20
N ASP A 689 -4.92 -24.88 -0.64
CA ASP A 689 -6.13 -25.29 -1.37
C ASP A 689 -7.36 -24.41 -1.09
N ILE A 690 -7.21 -23.34 -0.30
CA ILE A 690 -8.34 -22.50 0.14
C ILE A 690 -8.88 -21.64 -1.03
N MET A 691 -10.15 -21.86 -1.36
CA MET A 691 -10.95 -21.12 -2.34
C MET A 691 -12.01 -20.26 -1.61
N ASP A 692 -11.53 -19.22 -0.92
CA ASP A 692 -12.33 -18.24 -0.18
C ASP A 692 -12.89 -17.16 -1.13
N LEU A 693 -14.01 -17.49 -1.80
CA LEU A 693 -14.63 -16.63 -2.81
C LEU A 693 -15.66 -15.69 -2.18
N ASP A 694 -15.46 -14.38 -2.19
CA ASP A 694 -16.51 -13.48 -1.73
C ASP A 694 -17.71 -13.40 -2.73
N HIS A 695 -18.84 -12.86 -2.26
CA HIS A 695 -20.04 -12.72 -3.08
C HIS A 695 -19.79 -11.93 -4.38
N LYS A 696 -18.88 -10.94 -4.36
CA LYS A 696 -18.59 -10.12 -5.54
C LYS A 696 -17.85 -10.92 -6.60
N GLU A 697 -16.84 -11.69 -6.19
CA GLU A 697 -16.07 -12.56 -7.08
C GLU A 697 -16.95 -13.65 -7.70
N ILE A 698 -17.81 -14.30 -6.91
CA ILE A 698 -18.78 -15.28 -7.43
C ILE A 698 -19.71 -14.61 -8.45
N SER A 699 -20.35 -13.49 -8.08
CA SER A 699 -21.29 -12.79 -8.96
C SER A 699 -20.63 -12.34 -10.27
N TYR A 700 -19.38 -11.91 -10.19
CA TYR A 700 -18.58 -11.42 -11.30
C TYR A 700 -18.25 -12.52 -12.31
N VAL A 701 -17.72 -13.66 -11.85
CA VAL A 701 -17.37 -14.79 -12.74
C VAL A 701 -18.63 -15.46 -13.31
N VAL A 702 -19.70 -15.59 -12.50
CA VAL A 702 -20.99 -16.11 -12.97
C VAL A 702 -21.56 -15.26 -14.11
N ALA A 703 -21.48 -13.93 -14.01
CA ALA A 703 -21.91 -13.03 -15.08
C ALA A 703 -21.11 -13.25 -16.37
N GLY A 704 -19.79 -13.42 -16.25
CA GLY A 704 -18.92 -13.64 -17.41
C GLY A 704 -19.10 -15.00 -18.07
N VAL A 705 -19.31 -16.07 -17.29
CA VAL A 705 -19.60 -17.41 -17.81
C VAL A 705 -20.97 -17.42 -18.50
N ALA A 706 -21.98 -16.79 -17.89
CA ALA A 706 -23.30 -16.68 -18.51
C ALA A 706 -23.24 -15.94 -19.86
N THR A 707 -22.41 -14.89 -19.95
CA THR A 707 -22.18 -14.15 -21.19
C THR A 707 -21.48 -15.02 -22.24
N ALA A 708 -20.47 -15.80 -21.87
CA ALA A 708 -19.69 -16.60 -22.82
C ALA A 708 -20.45 -17.82 -23.35
N ALA A 709 -21.21 -18.50 -22.48
CA ALA A 709 -21.97 -19.71 -22.81
C ALA A 709 -23.43 -19.45 -23.22
N ASN A 710 -23.82 -18.18 -23.35
CA ASN A 710 -25.17 -17.73 -23.67
C ASN A 710 -26.25 -18.32 -22.73
N VAL A 711 -25.94 -18.34 -21.42
CA VAL A 711 -26.86 -18.84 -20.39
C VAL A 711 -27.96 -17.80 -20.14
N SER A 712 -29.21 -18.24 -20.09
CA SER A 712 -30.35 -17.36 -19.80
C SER A 712 -30.24 -16.69 -18.41
N GLU A 713 -30.94 -15.57 -18.22
CA GLU A 713 -30.96 -14.85 -16.95
C GLU A 713 -31.41 -15.75 -15.78
N ALA A 714 -32.47 -16.55 -15.99
CA ALA A 714 -32.92 -17.53 -15.00
C ALA A 714 -31.86 -18.60 -14.69
N GLY A 715 -31.10 -19.05 -15.69
CA GLY A 715 -29.98 -19.96 -15.48
C GLY A 715 -28.84 -19.32 -14.69
N ARG A 716 -28.52 -18.05 -14.98
CA ARG A 716 -27.51 -17.26 -14.25
C ARG A 716 -27.89 -17.10 -12.77
N GLU A 717 -29.14 -16.75 -12.48
CA GLU A 717 -29.63 -16.64 -11.10
C GLU A 717 -29.55 -17.97 -10.35
N MET A 718 -29.88 -19.08 -11.01
CA MET A 718 -29.81 -20.41 -10.42
C MET A 718 -28.36 -20.83 -10.09
N ILE A 719 -27.41 -20.54 -10.98
CA ILE A 719 -25.97 -20.77 -10.74
C ILE A 719 -25.51 -19.93 -9.55
N LEU A 720 -25.82 -18.62 -9.55
CA LEU A 720 -25.43 -17.72 -8.46
C LEU A 720 -26.00 -18.18 -7.12
N LYS A 721 -27.29 -18.53 -7.09
CA LYS A 721 -27.96 -19.05 -5.90
C LYS A 721 -27.28 -20.31 -5.38
N TRP A 722 -27.00 -21.30 -6.25
CA TRP A 722 -26.33 -22.53 -5.84
C TRP A 722 -24.94 -22.24 -5.26
N MET A 723 -24.15 -21.37 -5.90
CA MET A 723 -22.81 -20.99 -5.44
C MET A 723 -22.86 -20.36 -4.03
N LEU A 724 -23.78 -19.42 -3.79
CA LEU A 724 -23.89 -18.73 -2.51
C LEU A 724 -24.43 -19.62 -1.39
N GLU A 725 -25.44 -20.44 -1.66
CA GLU A 725 -25.98 -21.41 -0.69
C GLU A 725 -24.93 -22.46 -0.32
N THR A 726 -24.18 -22.95 -1.32
CA THR A 726 -23.11 -23.93 -1.10
C THR A 726 -21.95 -23.33 -0.32
N GLN A 727 -21.57 -22.07 -0.61
CA GLN A 727 -20.58 -21.35 0.19
C GLN A 727 -21.00 -21.31 1.67
N GLN A 728 -22.25 -20.94 1.93
CA GLN A 728 -22.77 -20.85 3.30
C GLN A 728 -22.77 -22.21 4.00
N LYS A 729 -23.12 -23.29 3.29
CA LYS A 729 -23.05 -24.67 3.80
C LYS A 729 -21.62 -25.08 4.15
N LEU A 730 -20.66 -24.81 3.26
CA LEU A 730 -19.25 -25.12 3.46
C LEU A 730 -18.62 -24.32 4.61
N LEU A 731 -19.15 -23.13 4.90
CA LEU A 731 -18.73 -22.28 6.04
C LEU A 731 -19.47 -22.59 7.36
N SER A 732 -20.47 -23.47 7.36
CA SER A 732 -21.28 -23.76 8.55
C SER A 732 -20.73 -24.94 9.36
N PRO A 733 -20.59 -24.82 10.70
CA PRO A 733 -20.00 -25.89 11.53
C PRO A 733 -20.88 -27.13 11.51
N HIS A 734 -20.31 -28.26 11.10
CA HIS A 734 -20.94 -29.56 11.31
C HIS A 734 -20.72 -30.00 12.77
N SER A 735 -21.77 -29.83 13.58
CA SER A 735 -21.92 -30.26 14.99
C SER A 735 -21.49 -29.26 16.09
N PRO A 736 -22.30 -29.07 17.16
CA PRO A 736 -22.02 -28.10 18.24
C PRO A 736 -20.92 -28.50 19.23
N THR A 737 -20.22 -29.62 19.03
CA THR A 737 -19.36 -30.24 20.05
C THR A 737 -17.85 -30.18 19.77
N GLN A 738 -17.40 -29.54 18.70
CA GLN A 738 -15.96 -29.35 18.42
C GLN A 738 -15.64 -27.88 18.12
N GLN A 739 -14.91 -27.24 19.03
CA GLN A 739 -14.28 -25.93 18.82
C GLN A 739 -13.00 -26.09 17.97
N VAL A 740 -13.18 -26.31 16.67
CA VAL A 740 -12.09 -26.23 15.68
C VAL A 740 -12.34 -24.96 14.83
N PRO A 741 -11.30 -24.18 14.47
CA PRO A 741 -11.47 -23.04 13.57
C PRO A 741 -12.12 -23.49 12.26
N VAL A 742 -13.10 -22.73 11.75
CA VAL A 742 -13.74 -23.00 10.46
C VAL A 742 -12.68 -22.87 9.36
N GLU A 743 -12.25 -23.99 8.79
CA GLU A 743 -11.36 -23.99 7.62
C GLU A 743 -12.13 -23.43 6.41
N SER A 744 -11.49 -22.52 5.66
CA SER A 744 -12.10 -21.95 4.46
C SER A 744 -12.30 -23.03 3.38
N PRO A 745 -13.33 -22.95 2.51
CA PRO A 745 -13.67 -24.00 1.56
C PRO A 745 -12.55 -24.27 0.55
N THR A 746 -12.26 -25.53 0.21
CA THR A 746 -11.26 -25.90 -0.82
C THR A 746 -11.90 -26.22 -2.18
N LEU A 747 -11.14 -26.16 -3.29
CA LEU A 747 -11.65 -26.55 -4.61
C LEU A 747 -12.24 -27.97 -4.59
N GLN A 748 -11.57 -28.90 -3.90
CA GLN A 748 -12.07 -30.26 -3.72
C GLN A 748 -13.40 -30.31 -2.95
N GLY A 749 -13.56 -29.49 -1.90
CA GLY A 749 -14.82 -29.36 -1.16
C GLY A 749 -15.97 -28.85 -2.03
N TRP A 750 -15.69 -27.88 -2.90
CA TRP A 750 -16.66 -27.38 -3.88
C TRP A 750 -17.03 -28.42 -4.93
N CYS A 751 -16.05 -29.15 -5.47
CA CYS A 751 -16.30 -30.24 -6.42
C CYS A 751 -17.12 -31.38 -5.79
N ALA A 752 -16.85 -31.72 -4.53
CA ALA A 752 -17.62 -32.72 -3.78
C ALA A 752 -19.07 -32.28 -3.58
N ALA A 753 -19.31 -31.01 -3.26
CA ALA A 753 -20.66 -30.46 -3.15
C ALA A 753 -21.41 -30.49 -4.50
N LEU A 754 -20.73 -30.12 -5.60
CA LEU A 754 -21.31 -30.19 -6.94
C LEU A 754 -21.67 -31.64 -7.34
N ALA A 755 -20.83 -32.61 -6.97
CA ALA A 755 -21.11 -34.03 -7.19
C ALA A 755 -22.28 -34.54 -6.33
N ALA A 756 -22.40 -34.08 -5.09
CA ALA A 756 -23.52 -34.45 -4.21
C ALA A 756 -24.87 -33.94 -4.73
N ASP A 757 -24.90 -32.74 -5.30
CA ASP A 757 -26.11 -32.12 -5.86
C ASP A 757 -26.37 -32.51 -7.33
N GLN A 758 -25.67 -33.53 -7.86
CA GLN A 758 -25.74 -33.91 -9.26
C GLN A 758 -27.16 -34.20 -9.76
N ALA A 759 -28.01 -34.78 -8.91
CA ALA A 759 -29.40 -35.13 -9.22
C ALA A 759 -30.36 -33.92 -9.18
N LEU A 760 -29.96 -32.82 -8.54
CA LEU A 760 -30.77 -31.62 -8.35
C LEU A 760 -30.53 -30.56 -9.44
N LEU A 761 -29.42 -30.66 -10.15
CA LEU A 761 -28.98 -29.67 -11.13
C LEU A 761 -29.07 -30.22 -12.56
N SER A 762 -29.61 -29.41 -13.48
CA SER A 762 -29.56 -29.75 -14.91
C SER A 762 -28.11 -29.93 -15.38
N LEU A 763 -27.92 -30.74 -16.42
CA LEU A 763 -26.60 -30.98 -16.99
C LEU A 763 -25.90 -29.67 -17.41
N SER A 764 -26.63 -28.73 -18.02
CA SER A 764 -26.12 -27.41 -18.40
C SER A 764 -25.69 -26.57 -17.19
N THR A 765 -26.48 -26.56 -16.12
CA THR A 765 -26.18 -25.81 -14.89
C THR A 765 -24.95 -26.38 -14.19
N ARG A 766 -24.82 -27.70 -14.11
CA ARG A 766 -23.64 -28.36 -13.53
C ARG A 766 -22.36 -27.99 -14.26
N CYS A 767 -22.40 -27.99 -15.59
CA CYS A 767 -21.25 -27.61 -16.41
C CYS A 767 -20.90 -26.13 -16.23
N ALA A 768 -21.90 -25.25 -16.18
CA ALA A 768 -21.68 -23.83 -15.92
C ALA A 768 -21.08 -23.57 -14.52
N ILE A 769 -21.55 -24.26 -13.49
CA ILE A 769 -20.97 -24.20 -12.14
C ILE A 769 -19.53 -24.71 -12.14
N GLY A 770 -19.26 -25.87 -12.75
CA GLY A 770 -17.91 -26.42 -12.86
C GLY A 770 -16.95 -25.44 -13.55
N LEU A 771 -17.42 -24.79 -14.62
CA LEU A 771 -16.64 -23.76 -15.32
C LEU A 771 -16.37 -22.53 -14.42
N VAL A 772 -17.36 -22.06 -13.67
CA VAL A 772 -17.20 -20.97 -12.68
C VAL A 772 -16.17 -21.36 -11.62
N LEU A 773 -16.22 -22.58 -11.08
CA LEU A 773 -15.26 -23.06 -10.07
C LEU A 773 -13.83 -23.08 -10.63
N ALA A 774 -13.64 -23.65 -11.83
CA ALA A 774 -12.32 -23.69 -12.48
C ALA A 774 -11.73 -22.30 -12.70
N ILE A 775 -12.56 -21.35 -13.18
CA ILE A 775 -12.14 -19.98 -13.45
C ILE A 775 -11.85 -19.22 -12.16
N CYS A 776 -12.71 -19.33 -11.15
CA CYS A 776 -12.49 -18.72 -9.84
C CYS A 776 -11.18 -19.20 -9.22
N PHE A 777 -10.90 -20.51 -9.31
CA PHE A 777 -9.67 -21.09 -8.80
C PHE A 777 -8.43 -20.60 -9.55
N LEU A 778 -8.38 -20.74 -10.89
CA LEU A 778 -7.22 -20.32 -11.68
C LEU A 778 -7.01 -18.80 -11.65
N ARG A 779 -8.08 -18.01 -11.55
CA ARG A 779 -7.99 -16.55 -11.35
C ARG A 779 -7.44 -16.20 -9.96
N THR A 780 -7.81 -16.96 -8.93
CA THR A 780 -7.24 -16.82 -7.59
C THR A 780 -5.75 -17.18 -7.59
N LYS A 781 -5.37 -18.31 -8.20
CA LYS A 781 -3.95 -18.70 -8.37
C LYS A 781 -3.18 -17.68 -9.20
N SER A 782 -3.79 -17.13 -10.27
CA SER A 782 -3.18 -16.08 -11.09
C SER A 782 -2.91 -14.79 -10.29
N ARG A 783 -3.76 -14.47 -9.31
CA ARG A 783 -3.59 -13.27 -8.45
C ARG A 783 -2.75 -13.54 -7.18
N GLY A 784 -2.50 -14.82 -6.89
CA GLY A 784 -1.71 -15.29 -5.76
C GLY A 784 -0.21 -15.36 -6.06
N THR A 785 0.56 -15.72 -5.05
CA THR A 785 2.03 -15.82 -5.09
C THR A 785 2.53 -17.19 -5.58
N LEU A 786 1.65 -18.21 -5.62
CA LEU A 786 1.98 -19.58 -5.99
C LEU A 786 1.30 -19.96 -7.32
N PRO A 787 2.04 -20.51 -8.29
CA PRO A 787 1.44 -21.03 -9.53
C PRO A 787 0.55 -22.24 -9.25
N ALA A 788 -0.37 -22.54 -10.17
CA ALA A 788 -1.14 -23.78 -10.12
C ALA A 788 -0.23 -24.98 -10.39
N THR A 789 -0.33 -26.01 -9.56
CA THR A 789 0.40 -27.27 -9.75
C THR A 789 -0.18 -28.08 -10.92
N PRO A 790 0.56 -29.04 -11.50
CA PRO A 790 0.05 -29.91 -12.57
C PRO A 790 -1.23 -30.68 -12.17
N ALA A 791 -1.36 -31.09 -10.91
CA ALA A 791 -2.54 -31.78 -10.40
C ALA A 791 -3.77 -30.85 -10.34
N GLU A 792 -3.59 -29.62 -9.84
CA GLU A 792 -4.64 -28.61 -9.80
C GLU A 792 -5.04 -28.16 -11.22
N LEU A 793 -4.06 -28.06 -12.13
CA LEU A 793 -4.33 -27.74 -13.53
C LEU A 793 -5.10 -28.87 -14.22
N SER A 794 -4.79 -30.13 -13.89
CA SER A 794 -5.55 -31.29 -14.38
C SER A 794 -6.97 -31.31 -13.84
N GLN A 795 -7.18 -31.00 -12.55
CA GLN A 795 -8.52 -30.92 -11.95
C GLN A 795 -9.36 -29.78 -12.54
N THR A 796 -8.75 -28.61 -12.75
CA THR A 796 -9.44 -27.46 -13.37
C THR A 796 -9.73 -27.71 -14.85
N TRP A 797 -8.82 -28.38 -15.56
CA TRP A 797 -9.05 -28.84 -16.93
C TRP A 797 -10.21 -29.83 -17.01
N GLU A 798 -10.34 -30.79 -16.09
CA GLU A 798 -11.46 -31.74 -16.06
C GLU A 798 -12.82 -31.01 -16.03
N LEU A 799 -12.95 -29.98 -15.18
CA LEU A 799 -14.14 -29.14 -15.12
C LEU A 799 -14.41 -28.39 -16.44
N CYS A 800 -13.37 -27.82 -17.05
CA CYS A 800 -13.47 -27.17 -18.37
C CYS A 800 -13.82 -28.17 -19.48
N TYR A 801 -13.21 -29.35 -19.49
CA TYR A 801 -13.42 -30.42 -20.46
C TYR A 801 -14.87 -30.89 -20.45
N HIS A 802 -15.44 -31.14 -19.26
CA HIS A 802 -16.85 -31.50 -19.14
C HIS A 802 -17.76 -30.42 -19.73
N ALA A 803 -17.52 -29.14 -19.43
CA ALA A 803 -18.30 -28.05 -20.00
C ALA A 803 -18.18 -27.98 -21.54
N LEU A 804 -16.97 -28.13 -22.08
CA LEU A 804 -16.69 -28.10 -23.53
C LEU A 804 -17.34 -29.28 -24.27
N VAL A 805 -17.31 -30.48 -23.72
CA VAL A 805 -17.91 -31.67 -24.33
C VAL A 805 -19.44 -31.65 -24.25
N THR A 806 -19.99 -31.11 -23.17
CA THR A 806 -21.43 -31.06 -22.92
C THR A 806 -22.13 -29.90 -23.65
N SER A 807 -21.40 -28.85 -24.01
CA SER A 807 -21.91 -27.69 -24.78
C SER A 807 -22.79 -28.07 -25.98
N GLU A 808 -22.53 -29.19 -26.67
CA GLU A 808 -23.35 -29.56 -27.84
C GLU A 808 -24.60 -30.39 -27.51
N GLN A 809 -24.71 -30.87 -26.27
CA GLN A 809 -25.81 -31.73 -25.84
C GLN A 809 -27.03 -30.91 -25.38
N THR A 810 -26.85 -29.60 -25.17
CA THR A 810 -27.87 -28.70 -24.62
C THR A 810 -27.88 -27.38 -25.36
N ALA A 811 -29.05 -26.97 -25.88
CA ALA A 811 -29.19 -25.67 -26.55
C ALA A 811 -29.03 -24.45 -25.61
N ASP A 812 -29.21 -24.66 -24.30
CA ASP A 812 -29.20 -23.60 -23.27
C ASP A 812 -27.79 -23.33 -22.68
N PHE A 813 -26.75 -23.96 -23.23
CA PHE A 813 -25.34 -23.77 -22.84
C PHE A 813 -24.45 -24.06 -24.04
N LEU A 814 -24.03 -23.02 -24.75
CA LEU A 814 -23.31 -23.13 -26.03
C LEU A 814 -21.98 -22.39 -25.99
N LEU A 815 -20.89 -23.13 -26.13
CA LEU A 815 -19.53 -22.62 -26.25
C LEU A 815 -19.08 -22.74 -27.72
N ASN A 816 -19.03 -21.60 -28.41
CA ASN A 816 -18.75 -21.58 -29.85
C ASN A 816 -17.30 -21.14 -30.12
N PRO A 817 -16.46 -22.01 -30.73
CA PRO A 817 -15.13 -21.61 -31.15
C PRO A 817 -15.19 -20.63 -32.33
N THR A 818 -14.25 -19.71 -32.37
CA THR A 818 -14.00 -18.80 -33.50
C THR A 818 -12.55 -18.87 -33.92
N ARG A 819 -12.24 -18.59 -35.19
CA ARG A 819 -10.84 -18.54 -35.63
C ARG A 819 -10.22 -17.18 -35.35
N SER A 820 -9.05 -17.17 -34.71
CA SER A 820 -8.31 -15.96 -34.36
C SER A 820 -7.53 -15.39 -35.55
N ALA A 821 -7.06 -14.15 -35.43
CA ALA A 821 -6.18 -13.54 -36.44
C ALA A 821 -4.81 -14.23 -36.53
N GLN A 822 -4.37 -14.87 -35.43
CA GLN A 822 -3.16 -15.67 -35.37
C GLN A 822 -3.37 -17.12 -35.87
N GLY A 823 -4.59 -17.45 -36.32
CA GLY A 823 -4.92 -18.71 -36.99
C GLY A 823 -5.31 -19.86 -36.06
N PHE A 824 -5.31 -19.68 -34.74
CA PHE A 824 -5.80 -20.70 -33.79
C PHE A 824 -7.32 -20.61 -33.57
N LEU A 825 -7.90 -21.66 -33.00
CA LEU A 825 -9.31 -21.68 -32.60
C LEU A 825 -9.44 -21.22 -31.15
N ASP A 826 -10.33 -20.25 -30.92
CA ASP A 826 -10.58 -19.55 -29.67
C ASP A 826 -12.02 -19.81 -29.22
N THR A 827 -12.19 -20.49 -28.09
CA THR A 827 -13.50 -20.71 -27.46
C THR A 827 -13.60 -19.84 -26.19
N PRO A 828 -14.48 -18.82 -26.14
CA PRO A 828 -14.66 -18.01 -24.94
C PRO A 828 -15.35 -18.84 -23.85
N LEU A 829 -14.78 -18.86 -22.65
CA LEU A 829 -15.33 -19.56 -21.48
C LEU A 829 -15.89 -18.58 -20.43
N CYS A 830 -15.36 -17.36 -20.40
CA CYS A 830 -15.86 -16.26 -19.57
C CYS A 830 -15.54 -14.93 -20.25
N SER A 831 -16.50 -14.00 -20.25
CA SER A 831 -16.34 -12.67 -20.83
C SER A 831 -17.04 -11.61 -19.99
N VAL A 832 -16.25 -10.79 -19.29
CA VAL A 832 -16.72 -9.63 -18.53
C VAL A 832 -16.16 -8.36 -19.16
N ASN A 833 -17.08 -7.48 -19.56
CA ASN A 833 -16.76 -6.20 -20.18
C ASN A 833 -17.46 -5.07 -19.43
N ILE A 834 -16.74 -3.99 -19.15
CA ILE A 834 -17.28 -2.80 -18.49
C ILE A 834 -17.15 -1.63 -19.47
N ASN A 835 -18.27 -1.03 -19.87
CA ASN A 835 -18.31 0.11 -20.81
C ASN A 835 -17.53 -0.13 -22.12
N GLY A 836 -17.58 -1.36 -22.65
CA GLY A 836 -16.89 -1.74 -23.89
C GLY A 836 -15.39 -1.99 -23.75
N ARG A 837 -14.84 -2.00 -22.53
CA ARG A 837 -13.46 -2.39 -22.22
C ARG A 837 -13.41 -3.80 -21.66
N ILE A 838 -12.36 -4.54 -22.02
CA ILE A 838 -12.04 -5.83 -21.42
C ILE A 838 -11.77 -5.62 -19.93
N ASP A 839 -12.54 -6.27 -19.06
CA ASP A 839 -12.26 -6.30 -17.62
C ASP A 839 -11.71 -7.69 -17.23
N PHE A 840 -12.38 -8.77 -17.68
CA PHE A 840 -11.85 -10.12 -17.55
C PHE A 840 -12.32 -11.04 -18.67
N LEU A 841 -11.41 -11.76 -19.31
CA LEU A 841 -11.72 -12.83 -20.25
C LEU A 841 -11.01 -14.12 -19.85
N PHE A 842 -11.65 -15.26 -20.06
CA PHE A 842 -11.06 -16.58 -19.93
C PHE A 842 -11.39 -17.42 -21.16
N ARG A 843 -10.39 -17.97 -21.83
CA ARG A 843 -10.54 -18.58 -23.16
C ARG A 843 -9.77 -19.87 -23.30
N PHE A 844 -10.27 -20.75 -24.15
CA PHE A 844 -9.63 -22.00 -24.54
C PHE A 844 -9.10 -21.85 -25.97
N HIS A 845 -7.77 -21.87 -26.11
CA HIS A 845 -7.08 -21.70 -27.39
C HIS A 845 -6.52 -23.03 -27.88
N VAL A 846 -6.71 -23.36 -29.17
CA VAL A 846 -6.19 -24.57 -29.80
C VAL A 846 -5.60 -24.28 -31.18
N TRP A 847 -4.32 -24.60 -31.35
CA TRP A 847 -3.63 -24.67 -32.62
C TRP A 847 -3.66 -26.10 -33.13
N LEU A 848 -4.26 -26.30 -34.30
CA LEU A 848 -4.33 -27.61 -34.96
C LEU A 848 -3.15 -27.82 -35.91
N PRO A 849 -2.75 -29.07 -36.19
CA PRO A 849 -1.77 -29.40 -37.24
C PRO A 849 -2.40 -29.34 -38.64
N ASP A 850 -3.29 -28.36 -38.88
CA ASP A 850 -4.06 -28.18 -40.12
C ASP A 850 -3.40 -27.19 -41.09
N SER A 851 -2.16 -26.76 -40.78
CA SER A 851 -1.41 -25.70 -41.48
C SER A 851 -2.10 -24.33 -41.52
N GLN A 852 -3.27 -24.16 -40.89
CA GLN A 852 -3.94 -22.87 -40.80
C GLN A 852 -3.26 -22.07 -39.68
N ARG A 853 -2.46 -21.08 -40.08
CA ARG A 853 -1.76 -20.14 -39.21
C ARG A 853 -2.11 -18.71 -39.61
N GLY A 854 -1.91 -17.76 -38.69
CA GLY A 854 -2.18 -16.34 -38.93
C GLY A 854 -1.40 -15.81 -40.12
N VAL A 855 -1.95 -14.79 -40.79
CA VAL A 855 -1.35 -14.20 -41.99
C VAL A 855 0.09 -13.75 -41.70
N THR A 856 1.03 -14.21 -42.52
CA THR A 856 2.46 -13.88 -42.38
C THR A 856 2.65 -12.36 -42.31
N GLY A 857 3.40 -11.90 -41.30
CA GLY A 857 3.66 -10.48 -41.06
C GLY A 857 2.60 -9.73 -40.23
N TRP A 858 1.56 -10.41 -39.73
CA TRP A 858 0.50 -9.83 -38.87
C TRP A 858 0.37 -10.49 -37.49
N GLN A 859 1.34 -11.32 -37.11
CA GLN A 859 1.23 -12.20 -35.95
C GLN A 859 1.72 -11.54 -34.65
N LEU A 860 2.57 -10.50 -34.76
CA LEU A 860 3.11 -9.76 -33.63
C LEU A 860 2.08 -8.77 -33.10
N HIS A 861 1.70 -8.91 -31.83
CA HIS A 861 0.62 -8.12 -31.24
C HIS A 861 0.81 -7.93 -29.75
N SER A 862 0.06 -6.99 -29.18
CA SER A 862 -0.03 -6.78 -27.73
C SER A 862 -1.47 -6.99 -27.24
N HIS A 863 -1.65 -7.02 -25.92
CA HIS A 863 -2.96 -7.19 -25.28
C HIS A 863 -3.35 -5.95 -24.47
N GLN A 864 -4.65 -5.62 -24.47
CA GLN A 864 -5.19 -4.52 -23.66
C GLN A 864 -5.09 -4.83 -22.17
N ALA A 865 -5.37 -6.06 -21.76
CA ALA A 865 -5.24 -6.52 -20.38
C ALA A 865 -4.04 -7.46 -20.23
N ALA A 866 -3.45 -7.50 -19.03
CA ALA A 866 -2.40 -8.45 -18.71
C ALA A 866 -2.96 -9.87 -18.87
N ALA A 867 -2.17 -10.75 -19.50
CA ALA A 867 -2.59 -12.09 -19.82
C ALA A 867 -1.75 -13.15 -19.12
N ARG A 868 -2.38 -14.27 -18.75
CA ARG A 868 -1.71 -15.46 -18.26
C ARG A 868 -2.23 -16.70 -18.97
N SER A 869 -1.32 -17.55 -19.40
CA SER A 869 -1.58 -18.81 -20.09
C SER A 869 -1.25 -20.00 -19.19
N TRP A 870 -2.00 -21.09 -19.34
CA TRP A 870 -1.71 -22.41 -18.80
C TRP A 870 -1.75 -23.44 -19.94
N VAL A 871 -0.66 -24.17 -20.13
CA VAL A 871 -0.51 -25.09 -21.25
C VAL A 871 -1.15 -26.43 -20.92
N LEU A 872 -2.11 -26.83 -21.75
CA LEU A 872 -2.83 -28.09 -21.60
C LEU A 872 -2.15 -29.24 -22.33
N ALA A 873 -1.61 -28.97 -23.52
CA ALA A 873 -0.94 -29.96 -24.38
C ALA A 873 -0.08 -29.28 -25.45
N GLY A 874 0.93 -29.99 -25.94
CA GLY A 874 1.83 -29.54 -26.99
C GLY A 874 2.93 -28.60 -26.50
N SER A 875 3.66 -28.01 -27.44
CA SER A 875 4.71 -27.03 -27.15
C SER A 875 4.68 -25.85 -28.12
N ALA A 876 4.91 -24.66 -27.58
CA ALA A 876 5.04 -23.43 -28.35
C ALA A 876 6.26 -22.64 -27.89
N VAL A 877 6.71 -21.74 -28.76
CA VAL A 877 7.76 -20.76 -28.45
C VAL A 877 7.11 -19.38 -28.40
N ASP A 878 7.19 -18.70 -27.27
CA ASP A 878 6.74 -17.31 -27.15
C ASP A 878 7.94 -16.38 -27.24
N ASN A 879 7.86 -15.42 -28.16
CA ASN A 879 8.87 -14.43 -28.43
C ASN A 879 8.38 -13.06 -27.99
N SER A 880 9.09 -12.40 -27.08
CA SER A 880 8.79 -11.02 -26.66
C SER A 880 9.61 -10.02 -27.47
N TYR A 881 9.02 -8.86 -27.76
CA TYR A 881 9.63 -7.84 -28.61
C TYR A 881 9.63 -6.47 -27.91
N GLU A 882 10.75 -5.77 -28.06
CA GLU A 882 10.80 -4.33 -27.84
C GLU A 882 10.38 -3.61 -29.13
N VAL A 883 9.42 -2.69 -29.02
CA VAL A 883 8.86 -1.96 -30.17
C VAL A 883 9.06 -0.47 -29.92
N VAL A 884 9.83 0.16 -30.80
CA VAL A 884 10.14 1.60 -30.73
C VAL A 884 9.70 2.29 -32.01
N GLU A 885 9.10 3.48 -31.88
CA GLU A 885 8.75 4.33 -33.03
C GLU A 885 10.02 4.70 -33.82
N SER A 886 9.94 4.65 -35.15
CA SER A 886 11.09 4.82 -36.03
C SER A 886 10.72 5.53 -37.34
N ALA A 887 11.69 6.17 -37.99
CA ALA A 887 11.51 6.66 -39.35
C ALA A 887 11.19 5.51 -40.31
N ARG A 888 10.39 5.76 -41.36
CA ARG A 888 9.89 4.73 -42.27
C ARG A 888 11.00 3.87 -42.88
N GLU A 889 12.14 4.48 -43.19
CA GLU A 889 13.29 3.82 -43.82
C GLU A 889 13.99 2.82 -42.89
N GLN A 890 13.79 2.95 -41.57
CA GLN A 890 14.38 2.10 -40.53
C GLN A 890 13.33 1.20 -39.85
N ALA A 891 12.07 1.32 -40.27
CA ALA A 891 10.96 0.60 -39.70
C ALA A 891 10.95 -0.86 -40.18
N THR A 892 10.63 -1.76 -39.25
CA THR A 892 10.40 -3.18 -39.56
C THR A 892 8.92 -3.45 -39.83
N HIS A 893 8.03 -2.65 -39.21
CA HIS A 893 6.59 -2.84 -39.21
C HIS A 893 5.87 -1.49 -39.22
N SER A 894 4.58 -1.51 -39.54
CA SER A 894 3.65 -0.42 -39.26
C SER A 894 2.67 -0.83 -38.16
N GLU A 895 2.26 0.11 -37.32
CA GLU A 895 1.30 -0.16 -36.25
C GLU A 895 -0.14 -0.02 -36.75
N HIS A 896 -0.98 -1.00 -36.38
CA HIS A 896 -2.40 -1.04 -36.70
C HIS A 896 -3.22 -1.23 -35.43
N VAL A 897 -4.40 -0.60 -35.41
CA VAL A 897 -5.39 -0.81 -34.34
C VAL A 897 -6.48 -1.79 -34.80
N PRO A 898 -6.88 -2.75 -33.95
CA PRO A 898 -7.98 -3.65 -34.27
C PRO A 898 -9.33 -2.93 -34.14
N LEU A 899 -10.14 -2.99 -35.20
CA LEU A 899 -11.56 -2.63 -35.20
C LEU A 899 -12.43 -3.87 -35.36
N TRP A 900 -13.63 -3.84 -34.76
CA TRP A 900 -14.48 -5.02 -34.64
C TRP A 900 -15.90 -4.76 -35.14
N ALA A 901 -16.50 -5.77 -35.77
CA ALA A 901 -17.90 -5.78 -36.21
C ALA A 901 -18.64 -6.99 -35.61
N SER A 902 -19.92 -6.81 -35.29
CA SER A 902 -20.81 -7.87 -34.81
C SER A 902 -21.97 -8.11 -35.77
N ALA A 903 -22.77 -9.14 -35.52
CA ALA A 903 -23.94 -9.45 -36.34
C ALA A 903 -25.03 -8.36 -36.26
N GLU A 904 -25.09 -7.60 -35.16
CA GLU A 904 -26.12 -6.59 -34.86
C GLU A 904 -25.68 -5.17 -35.22
N GLN A 905 -24.37 -4.86 -35.13
CA GLN A 905 -23.80 -3.57 -35.51
C GLN A 905 -22.91 -3.71 -36.75
N LYS A 906 -23.37 -3.14 -37.87
CA LYS A 906 -22.64 -3.12 -39.15
C LYS A 906 -21.44 -2.15 -39.18
N GLU A 907 -21.33 -1.25 -38.20
CA GLU A 907 -20.24 -0.27 -38.10
C GLU A 907 -19.06 -0.80 -37.28
N LEU A 908 -17.83 -0.53 -37.74
CA LEU A 908 -16.58 -0.94 -37.10
C LEU A 908 -16.30 -0.07 -35.87
N THR A 909 -16.16 -0.68 -34.68
CA THR A 909 -15.91 0.05 -33.43
C THR A 909 -14.65 -0.44 -32.71
N ARG A 910 -14.10 0.41 -31.83
CA ARG A 910 -13.00 0.09 -30.89
C ARG A 910 -13.50 -0.55 -29.58
N SER A 911 -14.79 -0.89 -29.47
CA SER A 911 -15.33 -1.51 -28.25
C SER A 911 -15.30 -3.04 -28.36
N TYR A 912 -14.92 -3.69 -27.26
CA TYR A 912 -14.87 -5.14 -27.20
C TYR A 912 -16.31 -5.73 -27.15
N GLN A 913 -16.61 -6.72 -28.00
CA GLN A 913 -17.82 -7.56 -27.96
C GLN A 913 -17.49 -9.07 -27.96
N THR A 914 -18.23 -9.90 -27.22
CA THR A 914 -17.89 -11.33 -27.02
C THR A 914 -18.05 -12.18 -28.29
N HIS A 915 -19.13 -11.98 -29.07
CA HIS A 915 -19.42 -12.77 -30.29
C HIS A 915 -19.24 -11.90 -31.55
N ARG A 916 -18.02 -11.90 -32.11
CA ARG A 916 -17.68 -11.12 -33.32
C ARG A 916 -17.66 -11.99 -34.56
N THR A 917 -18.07 -11.42 -35.69
CA THR A 917 -18.04 -12.11 -36.99
C THR A 917 -16.79 -11.77 -37.81
N SER A 918 -16.19 -10.59 -37.62
CA SER A 918 -14.94 -10.20 -38.28
C SER A 918 -14.14 -9.16 -37.48
N SER A 919 -12.84 -9.03 -37.78
CA SER A 919 -11.99 -7.95 -37.27
C SER A 919 -11.16 -7.33 -38.38
N LYS A 920 -10.97 -6.01 -38.35
CA LYS A 920 -10.18 -5.25 -39.31
C LYS A 920 -9.04 -4.52 -38.60
N ALA A 921 -7.80 -4.81 -38.96
CA ALA A 921 -6.65 -4.01 -38.52
C ALA A 921 -6.56 -2.77 -39.41
N VAL A 922 -6.60 -1.58 -38.81
CA VAL A 922 -6.56 -0.29 -39.52
C VAL A 922 -5.27 0.44 -39.19
N GLY A 923 -4.58 0.92 -40.22
CA GLY A 923 -3.30 1.59 -40.08
C GLY A 923 -3.39 2.87 -39.27
N THR A 924 -2.48 3.03 -38.32
CA THR A 924 -2.37 4.25 -37.49
C THR A 924 -1.51 5.34 -38.14
N GLY A 925 -0.71 4.97 -39.16
CA GLY A 925 0.31 5.83 -39.75
C GLY A 925 1.64 5.85 -38.98
N ILE A 926 1.76 5.09 -37.89
CA ILE A 926 2.97 4.98 -37.07
C ILE A 926 3.85 3.84 -37.61
N TYR A 927 5.14 4.13 -37.77
CA TYR A 927 6.16 3.18 -38.21
C TYR A 927 7.03 2.77 -37.03
N VAL A 928 7.31 1.48 -36.89
CA VAL A 928 8.00 0.96 -35.72
C VAL A 928 9.11 -0.04 -36.08
N LYS A 929 10.15 -0.05 -35.25
CA LYS A 929 11.19 -1.07 -35.24
C LYS A 929 10.92 -2.03 -34.09
N ALA A 930 10.59 -3.27 -34.43
CA ALA A 930 10.43 -4.38 -33.49
C ALA A 930 11.75 -5.15 -33.41
N SER A 931 12.30 -5.30 -32.20
CA SER A 931 13.52 -6.04 -31.93
C SER A 931 13.21 -7.16 -30.95
N LEU A 932 13.62 -8.40 -31.27
CA LEU A 932 13.41 -9.55 -30.40
C LEU A 932 14.14 -9.31 -29.07
N ARG A 933 13.41 -9.44 -27.96
CA ARG A 933 13.92 -9.22 -26.59
C ARG A 933 14.22 -10.54 -25.89
N SER A 934 13.28 -11.49 -25.94
CA SER A 934 13.45 -12.80 -25.33
C SER A 934 12.64 -13.87 -26.06
N THR A 935 13.05 -15.12 -25.90
CA THR A 935 12.41 -16.30 -26.46
C THR A 935 12.30 -17.35 -25.36
N ALA A 936 11.10 -17.87 -25.13
CA ALA A 936 10.86 -18.91 -24.13
C ALA A 936 9.99 -20.03 -24.71
N ARG A 937 10.29 -21.28 -24.36
CA ARG A 937 9.52 -22.45 -24.80
C ARG A 937 8.63 -22.92 -23.66
N TYR A 938 7.36 -23.16 -23.97
CA TYR A 938 6.37 -23.65 -23.00
C TYR A 938 5.76 -24.96 -23.49
N GLY A 939 5.83 -25.99 -22.66
CA GLY A 939 5.21 -27.30 -22.86
C GLY A 939 4.05 -27.51 -21.89
N ARG A 940 3.43 -28.69 -21.93
CA ARG A 940 2.35 -29.10 -21.01
C ARG A 940 2.66 -28.76 -19.54
N ASP A 941 1.63 -28.33 -18.83
CA ASP A 941 1.63 -27.91 -17.41
C ASP A 941 2.44 -26.64 -17.09
N ALA A 942 3.11 -26.04 -18.08
CA ALA A 942 3.74 -24.74 -17.92
C ALA A 942 2.70 -23.60 -17.85
N SER A 943 3.08 -22.50 -17.20
CA SER A 943 2.32 -21.24 -17.18
C SER A 943 3.23 -20.06 -17.42
N TYR A 944 2.73 -19.05 -18.14
CA TYR A 944 3.48 -17.83 -18.44
C TYR A 944 2.58 -16.60 -18.52
N VAL A 945 3.18 -15.43 -18.35
CA VAL A 945 2.49 -14.13 -18.27
C VAL A 945 2.95 -13.22 -19.40
N ILE A 946 2.01 -12.50 -20.00
CA ILE A 946 2.25 -11.43 -20.96
C ILE A 946 1.69 -10.14 -20.35
N PRO A 947 2.54 -9.18 -19.94
CA PRO A 947 2.06 -7.91 -19.39
C PRO A 947 1.22 -7.12 -20.39
N ALA A 948 0.28 -6.32 -19.90
CA ALA A 948 -0.53 -5.45 -20.74
C ALA A 948 0.37 -4.55 -21.62
N GLY A 949 0.06 -4.49 -22.91
CA GLY A 949 0.83 -3.70 -23.88
C GLY A 949 2.17 -4.27 -24.33
N SER A 950 2.62 -5.40 -23.77
CA SER A 950 3.85 -6.04 -24.24
C SER A 950 3.60 -6.72 -25.58
N TYR A 951 4.45 -6.44 -26.58
CA TYR A 951 4.37 -7.09 -27.88
C TYR A 951 5.00 -8.48 -27.81
N HIS A 952 4.26 -9.48 -28.28
CA HIS A 952 4.73 -10.84 -28.32
C HIS A 952 4.20 -11.61 -29.54
N LEU A 953 4.84 -12.73 -29.81
CA LEU A 953 4.52 -13.66 -30.88
C LEU A 953 4.67 -15.10 -30.38
N THR A 954 3.54 -15.81 -30.28
CA THR A 954 3.54 -17.25 -30.01
C THR A 954 3.68 -18.02 -31.33
N GLU A 955 4.78 -18.74 -31.49
CA GLU A 955 5.09 -19.58 -32.63
C GLU A 955 4.81 -21.05 -32.32
N VAL A 956 3.97 -21.66 -33.17
CA VAL A 956 3.67 -23.09 -33.14
C VAL A 956 3.99 -23.64 -34.54
N PRO A 957 4.80 -24.71 -34.66
CA PRO A 957 5.10 -25.33 -35.95
C PRO A 957 3.84 -25.59 -36.78
N HIS A 958 3.92 -25.53 -38.11
CA HIS A 958 2.75 -25.66 -39.00
C HIS A 958 2.03 -27.01 -38.86
N ASP A 959 2.78 -28.06 -38.54
CA ASP A 959 2.35 -29.42 -38.24
C ASP A 959 2.23 -29.71 -36.73
N GLY A 960 2.48 -28.70 -35.89
CA GLY A 960 2.42 -28.79 -34.43
C GLY A 960 1.01 -28.63 -33.89
N PHE A 961 0.74 -29.30 -32.77
CA PHE A 961 -0.45 -29.14 -31.93
C PHE A 961 -0.07 -28.35 -30.67
N TYR A 962 -0.92 -27.42 -30.25
CA TYR A 962 -0.73 -26.66 -29.01
C TYR A 962 -2.07 -26.21 -28.45
N ALA A 963 -2.30 -26.35 -27.14
CA ALA A 963 -3.54 -25.96 -26.51
C ALA A 963 -3.32 -25.31 -25.14
N THR A 964 -4.07 -24.25 -24.86
CA THR A 964 -3.93 -23.47 -23.61
C THR A 964 -5.28 -23.00 -23.06
N LEU A 965 -5.34 -22.84 -21.73
CA LEU A 965 -6.30 -21.94 -21.10
C LEU A 965 -5.63 -20.57 -20.97
N PHE A 966 -6.31 -19.52 -21.39
CA PHE A 966 -5.74 -18.18 -21.51
C PHE A 966 -6.66 -17.17 -20.82
N SER A 967 -6.13 -16.48 -19.81
CA SER A 967 -6.82 -15.43 -19.08
C SER A 967 -6.31 -14.05 -19.48
N PHE A 968 -7.22 -13.08 -19.50
CA PHE A 968 -6.92 -11.65 -19.65
C PHE A 968 -7.58 -10.93 -18.46
N ASP A 969 -6.81 -10.31 -17.58
CA ASP A 969 -7.31 -9.70 -16.34
C ASP A 969 -6.84 -8.25 -16.22
N ALA A 970 -7.76 -7.30 -16.42
CA ALA A 970 -7.46 -5.86 -16.40
C ALA A 970 -6.96 -5.38 -15.02
N GLN A 971 -7.28 -6.10 -13.94
CA GLN A 971 -6.83 -5.78 -12.59
C GLN A 971 -5.34 -6.11 -12.38
N GLN A 972 -4.74 -6.95 -13.23
CA GLN A 972 -3.30 -7.23 -13.24
C GLN A 972 -2.52 -6.29 -14.18
N GLY A 973 -3.21 -5.39 -14.86
CA GLY A 973 -2.64 -4.42 -15.78
C GLY A 973 -3.57 -4.17 -16.97
N TYR A 974 -3.72 -2.92 -17.36
CA TYR A 974 -4.55 -2.54 -18.50
C TYR A 974 -3.97 -1.35 -19.27
N ILE A 975 -4.01 -1.41 -20.59
CA ILE A 975 -3.74 -0.31 -21.51
C ILE A 975 -4.91 -0.17 -22.51
N ALA A 976 -5.22 1.07 -22.89
CA ALA A 976 -6.34 1.33 -23.79
C ALA A 976 -6.03 0.89 -25.24
N ASP A 977 -4.82 1.19 -25.71
CA ASP A 977 -4.41 1.01 -27.10
C ASP A 977 -3.40 -0.14 -27.22
N ALA A 978 -3.90 -1.36 -27.48
CA ALA A 978 -3.07 -2.52 -27.78
C ALA A 978 -2.98 -2.72 -29.30
N GLY A 979 -1.81 -2.41 -29.86
CA GLY A 979 -1.55 -2.47 -31.30
C GLY A 979 -1.26 -3.89 -31.82
N ILE A 980 -1.50 -4.07 -33.12
CA ILE A 980 -1.04 -5.20 -33.93
C ILE A 980 -0.01 -4.64 -34.92
N LEU A 981 1.12 -5.34 -35.09
CA LEU A 981 2.14 -4.93 -36.04
C LEU A 981 1.96 -5.65 -37.37
N GLY A 982 1.86 -4.86 -38.44
CA GLY A 982 1.73 -5.30 -39.82
C GLY A 982 2.94 -4.92 -40.67
N PRO A 983 3.02 -5.34 -41.94
CA PRO A 983 4.10 -4.95 -42.85
C PRO A 983 4.18 -3.42 -43.03
N VAL A 984 5.38 -2.87 -43.27
CA VAL A 984 5.60 -1.41 -43.45
C VAL A 984 4.72 -0.81 -44.55
N ASP A 985 4.53 -1.52 -45.66
CA ASP A 985 3.68 -1.13 -46.79
C ASP A 985 2.31 -1.83 -46.79
N GLY A 986 1.94 -2.46 -45.67
CA GLY A 986 0.71 -3.22 -45.53
C GLY A 986 -0.53 -2.34 -45.55
N LYS A 987 -1.48 -2.63 -46.46
CA LYS A 987 -2.86 -2.11 -46.36
C LYS A 987 -3.60 -2.79 -45.20
N ASP A 988 -4.73 -2.20 -44.79
CA ASP A 988 -5.65 -2.79 -43.80
C ASP A 988 -5.87 -4.30 -44.02
N SER A 989 -5.86 -5.07 -42.93
CA SER A 989 -6.10 -6.53 -42.97
C SER A 989 -7.47 -6.86 -42.38
N VAL A 990 -8.30 -7.59 -43.15
CA VAL A 990 -9.61 -8.07 -42.68
C VAL A 990 -9.50 -9.57 -42.40
N GLN A 991 -9.87 -9.96 -41.20
CA GLN A 991 -9.87 -11.35 -40.75
C GLN A 991 -11.31 -11.84 -40.54
N ASN A 992 -11.68 -12.91 -41.25
CA ASN A 992 -12.94 -13.62 -41.06
C ASN A 992 -12.77 -14.64 -39.91
N ARG A 993 -13.65 -14.58 -38.91
CA ARG A 993 -13.55 -15.40 -37.70
C ARG A 993 -14.28 -16.74 -37.79
N TYR A 994 -14.69 -17.15 -38.99
CA TYR A 994 -15.34 -18.44 -39.23
C TYR A 994 -14.46 -19.61 -38.78
N SER A 995 -15.01 -20.47 -37.92
CA SER A 995 -14.30 -21.62 -37.33
C SER A 995 -14.16 -22.82 -38.25
N GLY A 996 -14.69 -22.77 -39.49
CA GLY A 996 -14.68 -23.94 -40.37
C GLY A 996 -15.69 -25.03 -39.97
N GLY A 997 -16.62 -24.72 -39.07
CA GLY A 997 -17.53 -25.72 -38.49
C GLY A 997 -16.93 -26.54 -37.36
N SER A 998 -15.72 -26.20 -36.89
CA SER A 998 -15.13 -26.83 -35.69
C SER A 998 -16.01 -26.61 -34.46
N LYS A 999 -16.04 -27.62 -33.60
CA LYS A 999 -16.89 -27.67 -32.41
C LYS A 999 -16.04 -27.72 -31.15
N ALA A 1000 -16.49 -27.07 -30.09
CA ALA A 1000 -15.77 -27.03 -28.81
C ALA A 1000 -15.52 -28.45 -28.24
N CYS A 1001 -16.48 -29.36 -28.40
CA CYS A 1001 -16.38 -30.74 -27.93
C CYS A 1001 -15.28 -31.54 -28.66
N ASP A 1002 -15.13 -31.34 -29.97
CA ASP A 1002 -14.13 -32.04 -30.78
C ASP A 1002 -12.73 -31.53 -30.45
N LEU A 1003 -12.58 -30.21 -30.26
CA LEU A 1003 -11.33 -29.60 -29.81
C LEU A 1003 -10.91 -30.11 -28.42
N ALA A 1004 -11.86 -30.19 -27.48
CA ALA A 1004 -11.58 -30.70 -26.13
C ALA A 1004 -11.14 -32.17 -26.15
N ARG A 1005 -11.80 -33.02 -26.95
CA ARG A 1005 -11.40 -34.44 -27.12
C ARG A 1005 -10.01 -34.60 -27.75
N LEU A 1006 -9.66 -33.73 -28.70
CA LEU A 1006 -8.32 -33.71 -29.29
C LEU A 1006 -7.25 -33.36 -28.24
N VAL A 1007 -7.51 -32.34 -27.41
CA VAL A 1007 -6.61 -31.99 -26.29
C VAL A 1007 -6.48 -33.14 -25.31
N GLU A 1008 -7.58 -33.80 -24.95
CA GLU A 1008 -7.55 -34.94 -24.03
C GLU A 1008 -6.75 -36.13 -24.60
N THR A 1009 -6.89 -36.38 -25.90
CA THR A 1009 -6.11 -37.40 -26.60
C THR A 1009 -4.62 -37.06 -26.61
N ALA A 1010 -4.27 -35.79 -26.88
CA ALA A 1010 -2.88 -35.33 -26.84
C ALA A 1010 -2.28 -35.42 -25.43
N ARG A 1011 -3.04 -35.04 -24.39
CA ARG A 1011 -2.65 -35.20 -22.97
C ARG A 1011 -2.42 -36.67 -22.60
N GLY A 1012 -3.17 -37.61 -23.17
CA GLY A 1012 -2.95 -39.05 -22.94
C GLY A 1012 -1.72 -39.63 -23.63
N GLN A 1013 -1.15 -38.93 -24.63
CA GLN A 1013 -0.02 -39.40 -25.44
C GLN A 1013 1.31 -38.71 -25.08
N GLU A 1014 1.25 -37.54 -24.43
CA GLU A 1014 2.42 -36.83 -23.91
C GLU A 1014 2.82 -37.40 -22.54
N PRO A 1015 4.10 -37.71 -22.29
CA PRO A 1015 4.56 -38.06 -20.95
C PRO A 1015 4.29 -36.89 -20.00
N GLU A 1016 3.78 -37.17 -18.80
CA GLU A 1016 3.79 -36.19 -17.70
C GLU A 1016 5.25 -35.77 -17.48
N MET A 1017 5.54 -34.46 -17.47
CA MET A 1017 6.88 -33.99 -17.10
C MET A 1017 7.10 -34.33 -15.62
N LEU A 1018 7.66 -35.51 -15.36
CA LEU A 1018 8.46 -35.74 -14.16
C LEU A 1018 9.68 -34.81 -14.26
N ASP A 1019 9.96 -34.09 -13.18
CA ASP A 1019 11.10 -33.18 -13.01
C ASP A 1019 12.39 -33.81 -13.55
N ASP A 1020 12.72 -33.52 -14.80
CA ASP A 1020 13.98 -33.82 -15.45
C ASP A 1020 14.42 -32.57 -16.21
N ILE A 1021 14.98 -31.59 -15.50
CA ILE A 1021 15.90 -30.62 -16.10
C ILE A 1021 17.08 -30.38 -15.14
N TYR A 1022 18.18 -31.02 -15.54
CA TYR A 1022 19.58 -30.67 -15.30
C TYR A 1022 19.96 -29.32 -15.91
#